data_AF-A0AB35HI64-F1
#
_entry.id   AF-A0AB35HI64-F1
#
_cell.length_a   1.000
_cell.length_b   1.000
_cell.length_c   1.000
_cell.angle_alpha   90.00
_cell.angle_beta   90.00
_cell.angle_gamma   90.00
#
_symmetry.space_group_name_H-M   'P 1'
#
loop_
_entity.id
_entity.type
_entity.pdbx_description
1 polymer ?
#
loop_
_entity_poly.entity_id
_entity_poly.type
_entity_poly.pdbx_seq_one_letter_code
_entity_poly.pdbx_strand_id
1 'polypeptide(L)'
;MTGVDVAGIVDKLARDPVFLVGVRHHSPSLARVLPRALDTAHPDAIVLELPTEAQDWCEWIAHPETAAPLAFAVADNDGRTGFWPLSDFSPELVAVRWARSRGVPVICADLSPAARPAASEEAGINVGLLIDAHVRAEHPDDAWDRLVEIPSAGADPEAVRRSGLAFGWAFRHEQAVDTETAAREASMREGIRRARAAHGPHVAAVTGAWHSPALTDELVNAEAESDRALLDSLPAPRSTTASLVPYSHALLDSRSGYPSGIRDPRWQRAVLLHGDSVSAFEDAVAGLLTQLAAGIRACGHPCGPAEIREAHRMALDLAALRGLPVPGRREVLEACTSVFAQGDVLGRGRVVARAAKEVLIGSDRGSLAPGTPQSGLVLAFEEDLSTLRLPGPDDSPRELVLTPLRSNGSSASETLDARREVFLQRCRVARISYGTSTEVTGLGGAQAVSTKWTVHYDVTTNASLAHVSTFGVTVTQAAEGVLRTRRPGADPDTAALVTGLSDAAAAGLASEFDWWLAVVKEELPARAGIDALVEAIEVLAAIGEGTVAGMAEVERGASISSALEILSDAAVAQVNGLSGSDDPADASALGRLVALRHTDVGMRLAHSLRSFASTASPLMQGAATGLLQRLDQHLDDVPSIAGRIRGAASTDARHDLECWLTGLITASPDLLADDRDLLDDLRFGVEDLEEALFIARLPALRAGFDPMSAAERERLMEALGANHVRPSHVPAEERGRWAAEDLAAWERLQRLGLASAALTPEQRWALVLGRRHHELTDPQHRRLARSLDQLYGSGAGEGGATASLGGRGGTEPGYPTAREWASDLDELFGEEVREDIAASAVTSRNPLGMDLLLDVQPRASVELLNDVLTLAGGMPESALTKLRPMLRRMVAELSQALASRMRPALRGLQGWRPSTRPSPRLDAARTIHRNLRHAVHGPDGTPELVVATPIFRQPIARRADWHVIVLVDVSGSMEPSTIFAAMTSSILAGVDALSVTFLAFSHQVIDLTEHVDDPLSLLLEIRIGGGTNIAGALSVAQERVTVPSRTMLVVISDFEEGGSVSQMLAHIESMHTSGVRLLGCAALDDSGTARYNTMIAQRAANAGMSVSAVSPTALARWVAEQVNP
;
A
#
# COMPACT_ATOMS: atom_id res chain seq x y z
N MET A 1 21.04 24.08 -34.14
CA MET A 1 20.56 25.21 -33.33
C MET A 1 21.75 26.04 -32.84
N THR A 2 22.39 26.83 -33.71
CA THR A 2 23.71 27.45 -33.46
C THR A 2 23.66 28.98 -33.46
N GLY A 3 22.72 29.58 -32.73
CA GLY A 3 22.49 31.04 -32.75
C GLY A 3 22.53 31.75 -31.39
N VAL A 4 22.84 31.05 -30.29
CA VAL A 4 22.84 31.62 -28.94
C VAL A 4 24.27 32.08 -28.58
N ASP A 5 24.43 33.37 -28.26
CA ASP A 5 25.69 33.93 -27.75
C ASP A 5 25.80 33.71 -26.24
N VAL A 6 26.24 32.51 -25.85
CA VAL A 6 26.43 32.13 -24.44
C VAL A 6 27.46 33.04 -23.75
N ALA A 7 28.54 33.41 -24.44
CA ALA A 7 29.59 34.24 -23.88
C ALA A 7 29.08 35.66 -23.54
N GLY A 8 28.31 36.27 -24.45
CA GLY A 8 27.69 37.57 -24.21
C GLY A 8 26.68 37.56 -23.06
N ILE A 9 25.91 36.47 -22.92
CA ILE A 9 24.96 36.30 -21.82
C ILE A 9 25.67 36.17 -20.46
N VAL A 10 26.72 35.34 -20.40
CA VAL A 10 27.52 35.16 -19.19
C VAL A 10 28.21 36.46 -18.81
N ASP A 11 28.71 37.24 -19.78
CA ASP A 11 29.26 38.57 -19.52
C ASP A 11 28.20 39.56 -18.98
N LYS A 12 26.94 39.47 -19.43
CA LYS A 12 25.83 40.27 -18.85
C LYS A 12 25.58 39.88 -17.39
N LEU A 13 25.47 38.58 -17.10
CA LEU A 13 25.25 38.07 -15.74
C LEU A 13 26.43 38.38 -14.81
N ALA A 14 27.66 38.26 -15.31
CA ALA A 14 28.87 38.49 -14.54
C ALA A 14 29.06 39.97 -14.16
N ARG A 15 28.48 40.90 -14.92
CA ARG A 15 28.55 42.36 -14.70
C ARG A 15 27.26 42.94 -14.09
N ASP A 16 26.32 42.09 -13.68
CA ASP A 16 25.07 42.54 -13.06
C ASP A 16 25.35 43.34 -11.77
N PRO A 17 24.56 44.38 -11.46
CA PRO A 17 24.68 45.11 -10.20
C PRO A 17 24.49 44.25 -8.95
N VAL A 18 23.71 43.17 -9.03
CA VAL A 18 23.73 42.10 -8.02
C VAL A 18 24.93 41.21 -8.30
N PHE A 19 25.81 41.02 -7.32
CA PHE A 19 26.97 40.15 -7.50
C PHE A 19 26.53 38.68 -7.44
N LEU A 20 26.20 38.12 -8.61
CA LEU A 20 25.69 36.76 -8.75
C LEU A 20 26.81 35.72 -8.65
N VAL A 21 26.60 34.72 -7.80
CA VAL A 21 27.42 33.51 -7.70
C VAL A 21 26.50 32.30 -7.79
N GLY A 22 26.48 31.66 -8.95
CA GLY A 22 25.75 30.42 -9.18
C GLY A 22 26.52 29.22 -8.67
N VAL A 23 26.00 28.57 -7.63
CA VAL A 23 26.64 27.44 -6.94
C VAL A 23 25.88 26.14 -7.12
N ARG A 24 26.55 25.02 -6.84
CA ARG A 24 25.92 23.77 -6.45
C ARG A 24 26.08 23.63 -4.93
N HIS A 25 25.10 23.02 -4.26
CA HIS A 25 25.08 22.88 -2.79
C HIS A 25 26.38 22.31 -2.19
N HIS A 26 27.03 21.43 -2.96
CA HIS A 26 28.39 21.00 -2.70
C HIS A 26 29.22 21.25 -3.96
N SER A 27 30.11 22.24 -3.89
CA SER A 27 31.04 22.58 -4.96
C SER A 27 32.38 22.98 -4.34
N PRO A 28 33.35 22.06 -4.21
CA PRO A 28 34.64 22.37 -3.61
C PRO A 28 35.39 23.46 -4.38
N SER A 29 35.23 23.52 -5.70
CA SER A 29 35.88 24.55 -6.53
C SER A 29 35.34 25.93 -6.27
N LEU A 30 34.01 26.10 -6.20
CA LEU A 30 33.41 27.39 -5.86
C LEU A 30 33.66 27.75 -4.40
N ALA A 31 33.55 26.80 -3.47
CA ALA A 31 33.86 27.02 -2.07
C ALA A 31 35.30 27.53 -1.86
N ARG A 32 36.27 27.03 -2.63
CA ARG A 32 37.66 27.48 -2.62
C ARG A 32 37.83 28.93 -3.07
N VAL A 33 37.20 29.31 -4.19
CA VAL A 33 37.42 30.64 -4.81
C VAL A 33 36.51 31.72 -4.25
N LEU A 34 35.38 31.34 -3.64
CA LEU A 34 34.34 32.26 -3.17
C LEU A 34 34.85 33.34 -2.22
N PRO A 35 35.71 33.06 -1.21
CA PRO A 35 36.27 34.11 -0.36
C PRO A 35 36.97 35.23 -1.15
N ARG A 36 37.74 34.87 -2.18
CA ARG A 36 38.46 35.82 -3.05
C ARG A 36 37.50 36.58 -3.98
N ALA A 37 36.44 35.92 -4.44
CA ALA A 37 35.40 36.56 -5.24
C ALA A 37 34.64 37.62 -4.41
N LEU A 38 34.24 37.28 -3.18
CA LEU A 38 33.57 38.21 -2.26
C LEU A 38 34.50 39.33 -1.77
N ASP A 39 35.79 39.03 -1.58
CA ASP A 39 36.84 40.03 -1.36
C ASP A 39 36.83 41.11 -2.44
N THR A 40 36.69 40.70 -3.70
CA THR A 40 36.73 41.61 -4.84
C THR A 40 35.40 42.38 -4.99
N ALA A 41 34.28 41.75 -4.66
CA ALA A 41 32.95 42.33 -4.80
C ALA A 41 32.60 43.36 -3.72
N HIS A 42 33.20 43.26 -2.52
CA HIS A 42 32.92 44.12 -1.36
C HIS A 42 31.41 44.33 -1.07
N PRO A 43 30.62 43.25 -0.89
CA PRO A 43 29.19 43.38 -0.65
C PRO A 43 28.87 43.97 0.73
N ASP A 44 27.82 44.79 0.78
CA ASP A 44 27.19 45.30 2.01
C ASP A 44 26.39 44.19 2.73
N ALA A 45 25.89 43.20 1.99
CA ALA A 45 25.18 42.04 2.51
C ALA A 45 25.27 40.83 1.56
N ILE A 46 25.15 39.61 2.10
CA ILE A 46 25.06 38.37 1.34
C ILE A 46 23.66 37.79 1.45
N VAL A 47 23.07 37.43 0.31
CA VAL A 47 21.83 36.65 0.22
C VAL A 47 22.17 35.19 -0.09
N LEU A 48 21.64 34.26 0.69
CA LEU A 48 21.88 32.82 0.57
C LEU A 48 20.60 32.03 0.29
N GLU A 49 20.74 30.95 -0.48
CA GLU A 49 19.74 29.88 -0.60
C GLU A 49 19.78 28.97 0.65
N LEU A 50 19.38 29.55 1.78
CA LEU A 50 19.06 28.83 3.00
C LEU A 50 17.62 29.19 3.40
N PRO A 51 16.86 28.26 3.98
CA PRO A 51 15.51 28.54 4.43
C PRO A 51 15.54 29.67 5.46
N THR A 52 14.48 30.49 5.49
CA THR A 52 14.36 31.63 6.41
C THR A 52 14.58 31.26 7.87
N GLU A 53 14.22 30.05 8.27
CA GLU A 53 14.41 29.48 9.60
C GLU A 53 15.89 29.36 10.01
N ALA A 54 16.81 29.30 9.04
CA ALA A 54 18.24 29.24 9.31
C ALA A 54 18.82 30.61 9.71
N GLN A 55 18.06 31.70 9.56
CA GLN A 55 18.54 33.07 9.81
C GLN A 55 19.13 33.23 11.22
N ASP A 56 18.43 32.75 12.24
CA ASP A 56 18.86 32.83 13.65
C ASP A 56 19.97 31.82 13.99
N TRP A 57 20.18 30.82 13.13
CA TRP A 57 21.20 29.78 13.31
C TRP A 57 22.51 30.11 12.62
N CYS A 58 22.57 31.14 11.77
CA CYS A 58 23.77 31.53 11.03
C CYS A 58 24.97 31.79 11.95
N GLU A 59 24.75 32.35 13.15
CA GLU A 59 25.80 32.57 14.15
C GLU A 59 26.46 31.25 14.60
N TRP A 60 25.66 30.22 14.85
CA TRP A 60 26.11 28.88 15.27
C TRP A 60 26.70 28.07 14.12
N ILE A 61 26.11 28.18 12.92
CA ILE A 61 26.62 27.58 11.68
C ILE A 61 28.03 28.09 11.37
N ALA A 62 28.26 29.40 11.47
CA ALA A 62 29.59 29.99 11.29
C ALA A 62 30.46 29.99 12.57
N HIS A 63 30.02 29.25 13.60
CA HIS A 63 30.79 28.80 14.75
C HIS A 63 32.31 28.56 14.55
N PRO A 64 33.31 29.30 15.07
CA PRO A 64 34.72 28.87 14.90
C PRO A 64 35.00 27.47 15.47
N GLU A 65 34.31 27.10 16.55
CA GLU A 65 34.35 25.76 17.17
C GLU A 65 33.35 24.77 16.55
N THR A 66 32.51 25.20 15.60
CA THR A 66 31.60 24.31 14.86
C THR A 66 32.36 23.68 13.70
N ALA A 67 32.55 22.37 13.76
CA ALA A 67 33.22 21.59 12.71
C ALA A 67 32.20 20.95 11.77
N ALA A 68 32.39 21.13 10.47
CA ALA A 68 31.58 20.45 9.45
C ALA A 68 32.13 19.04 9.18
N PRO A 69 31.32 18.07 8.70
CA PRO A 69 29.96 18.22 8.19
C PRO A 69 28.88 18.33 9.27
N LEU A 70 27.93 19.24 9.07
CA LEU A 70 26.76 19.45 9.93
C LEU A 70 25.52 19.57 9.05
N ALA A 71 24.31 19.53 9.62
CA ALA A 71 23.11 19.83 8.86
C ALA A 71 22.23 20.80 9.64
N PHE A 72 21.63 21.74 8.92
CA PHE A 72 20.48 22.47 9.43
C PHE A 72 19.24 21.60 9.18
N ALA A 73 18.50 21.30 10.23
CA ALA A 73 17.32 20.44 10.18
C ALA A 73 16.08 21.25 10.51
N VAL A 74 15.01 21.06 9.74
CA VAL A 74 13.69 21.65 9.98
C VAL A 74 12.68 20.52 10.01
N ALA A 75 11.84 20.48 11.04
CA ALA A 75 10.73 19.55 11.14
C ALA A 75 9.40 20.31 11.18
N ASP A 76 8.41 19.86 10.40
CA ASP A 76 7.04 20.38 10.46
C ASP A 76 6.20 19.66 11.52
N ASN A 77 4.98 20.14 11.77
CA ASN A 77 4.03 19.56 12.73
C ASN A 77 3.63 18.09 12.44
N ASP A 78 3.78 17.62 11.21
CA ASP A 78 3.43 16.25 10.83
C ASP A 78 4.61 15.28 11.02
N GLY A 79 5.77 15.78 11.47
CA GLY A 79 7.00 15.03 11.66
C GLY A 79 7.82 14.89 10.38
N ARG A 80 7.49 15.61 9.30
CA ARG A 80 8.30 15.63 8.08
C ARG A 80 9.56 16.42 8.35
N THR A 81 10.72 15.83 8.04
CA THR A 81 12.03 16.44 8.28
C THR A 81 12.71 16.81 6.97
N GLY A 82 13.20 18.04 6.90
CA GLY A 82 14.08 18.53 5.84
C GLY A 82 15.49 18.76 6.38
N PHE A 83 16.50 18.40 5.60
CA PHE A 83 17.91 18.58 5.94
C PHE A 83 18.62 19.43 4.89
N TRP A 84 19.42 20.38 5.35
CA TRP A 84 20.37 21.17 4.57
C TRP A 84 21.78 20.88 5.08
N PRO A 85 22.44 19.82 4.58
CA PRO A 85 23.78 19.45 4.97
C PRO A 85 24.81 20.50 4.52
N LEU A 86 25.70 20.89 5.40
CA LEU A 86 26.76 21.85 5.16
C LEU A 86 28.11 21.19 5.43
N SER A 87 29.01 21.27 4.45
CA SER A 87 30.39 20.81 4.54
C SER A 87 31.36 21.96 4.29
N ASP A 88 32.65 21.79 4.58
CA ASP A 88 33.67 22.78 4.26
C ASP A 88 33.77 23.08 2.74
N PHE A 89 33.28 22.16 1.91
CA PHE A 89 33.15 22.32 0.46
C PHE A 89 31.75 22.79 0.00
N SER A 90 30.89 23.21 0.93
CA SER A 90 29.63 23.92 0.62
C SER A 90 29.91 25.42 0.49
N PRO A 91 29.71 26.03 -0.69
CA PRO A 91 29.90 27.47 -0.88
C PRO A 91 29.06 28.32 0.10
N GLU A 92 27.89 27.85 0.48
CA GLU A 92 27.00 28.50 1.45
C GLU A 92 27.66 28.59 2.83
N LEU A 93 28.23 27.49 3.35
CA LEU A 93 28.95 27.51 4.64
C LEU A 93 30.15 28.44 4.58
N VAL A 94 30.90 28.42 3.47
CA VAL A 94 32.03 29.32 3.25
C VAL A 94 31.59 30.78 3.25
N ALA A 95 30.46 31.10 2.60
CA ALA A 95 29.90 32.44 2.57
C ALA A 95 29.52 32.93 3.97
N VAL A 96 28.82 32.11 4.77
CA VAL A 96 28.43 32.47 6.15
C VAL A 96 29.67 32.69 7.03
N ARG A 97 30.68 31.81 6.93
CA ARG A 97 31.94 31.96 7.69
C ARG A 97 32.74 33.20 7.27
N TRP A 98 32.83 33.48 5.97
CA TRP A 98 33.46 34.68 5.45
C TRP A 98 32.74 35.94 5.94
N ALA A 99 31.41 35.96 5.86
CA ALA A 99 30.56 37.08 6.27
C ALA A 99 30.75 37.40 7.77
N ARG A 100 30.71 36.37 8.62
CA ARG A 100 31.00 36.50 10.06
C ARG A 100 32.38 37.11 10.30
N SER A 101 33.41 36.65 9.60
CA SER A 101 34.79 37.13 9.80
C SER A 101 34.98 38.62 9.47
N ARG A 102 34.05 39.21 8.71
CA ARG A 102 34.10 40.61 8.23
C ARG A 102 32.98 41.49 8.75
N GLY A 103 32.07 40.94 9.55
CA GLY A 103 30.88 41.66 10.01
C GLY A 103 29.90 42.01 8.90
N VAL A 104 29.90 41.25 7.79
CA VAL A 104 28.92 41.41 6.71
C VAL A 104 27.66 40.61 7.07
N PRO A 105 26.45 41.20 7.01
CA PRO A 105 25.20 40.50 7.30
C PRO A 105 24.87 39.45 6.23
N VAL A 106 24.27 38.34 6.69
CA VAL A 106 23.74 37.25 5.86
C VAL A 106 22.22 37.26 5.93
N ILE A 107 21.56 37.15 4.78
CA ILE A 107 20.11 37.06 4.63
C ILE A 107 19.76 35.69 4.02
N CYS A 108 19.12 34.83 4.81
CA CYS A 108 18.55 33.57 4.33
C CYS A 108 17.25 33.87 3.58
N ALA A 109 17.20 33.54 2.29
CA ALA A 109 16.13 33.99 1.41
C ALA A 109 15.43 32.87 0.63
N ASP A 110 15.70 31.60 0.93
CA ASP A 110 14.91 30.51 0.34
C ASP A 110 13.54 30.39 1.03
N LEU A 111 12.59 29.76 0.35
CA LEU A 111 11.23 29.57 0.85
C LEU A 111 11.23 28.63 2.07
N SER A 112 10.41 28.97 3.07
CA SER A 112 10.17 28.09 4.23
C SER A 112 9.70 26.70 3.74
N PRO A 113 10.27 25.60 4.26
CA PRO A 113 9.84 24.25 3.91
C PRO A 113 8.34 24.02 4.19
N ALA A 114 7.80 24.69 5.21
CA ALA A 114 6.40 24.59 5.61
C ALA A 114 5.43 25.41 4.72
N ALA A 115 5.96 26.27 3.86
CA ALA A 115 5.18 27.09 2.91
C ALA A 115 5.30 26.56 1.46
N ARG A 116 6.00 25.45 1.24
CA ARG A 116 6.15 24.85 -0.09
C ARG A 116 4.81 24.28 -0.59
N PRO A 117 4.41 24.58 -1.84
CA PRO A 117 3.24 23.95 -2.44
C PRO A 117 3.44 22.43 -2.58
N ALA A 118 2.35 21.67 -2.71
CA ALA A 118 2.43 20.23 -2.95
C ALA A 118 3.25 19.96 -4.22
N ALA A 119 4.22 19.05 -4.14
CA ALA A 119 5.12 18.73 -5.24
C ALA A 119 4.33 18.33 -6.50
N SER A 120 4.58 19.01 -7.62
CA SER A 120 4.15 18.55 -8.94
C SER A 120 4.91 17.29 -9.33
N GLU A 121 4.30 16.40 -10.12
CA GLU A 121 4.98 15.21 -10.68
C GLU A 121 6.36 15.59 -11.23
N GLU A 122 7.40 14.88 -10.78
CA GLU A 122 8.78 15.13 -11.20
C GLU A 122 8.90 15.01 -12.73
N ALA A 123 9.08 16.14 -13.40
CA ALA A 123 9.51 16.16 -14.79
C ALA A 123 10.89 15.49 -14.88
N GLY A 124 11.04 14.47 -15.72
CA GLY A 124 12.29 13.71 -15.84
C GLY A 124 13.50 14.61 -16.07
N ILE A 125 14.55 14.40 -15.27
CA ILE A 125 15.80 15.19 -15.30
C ILE A 125 16.43 15.10 -16.71
N ASN A 126 16.40 16.21 -17.45
CA ASN A 126 17.07 16.34 -18.75
C ASN A 126 18.31 17.23 -18.59
N VAL A 127 19.47 16.77 -19.04
CA VAL A 127 20.74 17.51 -19.00
C VAL A 127 20.69 18.82 -19.80
N GLY A 128 19.71 18.95 -20.71
CA GLY A 128 19.60 20.06 -21.65
C GLY A 128 20.42 19.80 -22.91
N LEU A 129 19.82 20.00 -24.07
CA LEU A 129 20.42 19.86 -25.40
C LEU A 129 21.69 20.70 -25.56
N LEU A 130 21.75 21.91 -24.98
CA LEU A 130 22.94 22.77 -25.03
C LEU A 130 24.13 22.20 -24.23
N ILE A 131 23.86 21.65 -23.04
CA ILE A 131 24.90 21.06 -22.19
C ILE A 131 25.36 19.71 -22.75
N ASP A 132 24.42 18.88 -23.20
CA ASP A 132 24.73 17.58 -23.83
C ASP A 132 25.58 17.77 -25.11
N ALA A 133 25.23 18.74 -25.96
CA ALA A 133 25.99 19.04 -27.17
C ALA A 133 27.46 19.46 -26.90
N HIS A 134 27.74 20.05 -25.73
CA HIS A 134 29.08 20.55 -25.39
C HIS A 134 29.91 19.58 -24.56
N VAL A 135 29.26 18.83 -23.65
CA VAL A 135 29.96 18.03 -22.63
C VAL A 135 29.78 16.54 -22.82
N ARG A 136 28.74 16.08 -23.54
CA ARG A 136 28.34 14.68 -23.66
C ARG A 136 28.29 13.99 -22.30
N ALA A 137 27.53 14.58 -21.38
CA ALA A 137 27.34 14.08 -20.03
C ALA A 137 26.01 13.32 -19.97
N GLU A 138 26.02 12.16 -19.35
CA GLU A 138 24.81 11.33 -19.19
C GLU A 138 23.92 11.83 -18.05
N HIS A 139 24.43 12.72 -17.18
CA HIS A 139 23.75 13.25 -16.00
C HIS A 139 24.21 14.69 -15.69
N PRO A 140 23.35 15.58 -15.14
CA PRO A 140 23.73 16.96 -14.82
C PRO A 140 24.96 17.08 -13.91
N ASP A 141 25.11 16.15 -12.96
CA ASP A 141 26.30 16.08 -12.09
C ASP A 141 27.62 15.88 -12.84
N ASP A 142 27.63 15.01 -13.86
CA ASP A 142 28.83 14.79 -14.69
C ASP A 142 29.10 16.03 -15.56
N ALA A 143 28.05 16.73 -15.98
CA ALA A 143 28.18 18.01 -16.68
C ALA A 143 28.79 19.10 -15.77
N TRP A 144 28.35 19.21 -14.52
CA TRP A 144 28.90 20.13 -13.53
C TRP A 144 30.37 19.84 -13.24
N ASP A 145 30.72 18.58 -13.01
CA ASP A 145 32.10 18.16 -12.74
C ASP A 145 33.05 18.56 -13.90
N ARG A 146 32.61 18.37 -15.15
CA ARG A 146 33.43 18.68 -16.34
C ARG A 146 33.50 20.16 -16.70
N LEU A 147 32.47 20.95 -16.38
CA LEU A 147 32.41 22.38 -16.71
C LEU A 147 32.96 23.29 -15.61
N VAL A 148 32.79 22.88 -14.35
CA VAL A 148 33.11 23.73 -13.18
C VAL A 148 34.22 23.11 -12.34
N GLU A 149 34.06 21.87 -11.87
CA GLU A 149 34.98 21.34 -10.85
C GLU A 149 36.38 21.05 -11.39
N ILE A 150 36.49 20.23 -12.44
CA ILE A 150 37.78 19.79 -12.99
C ILE A 150 38.55 20.95 -13.63
N PRO A 151 37.94 21.83 -14.45
CA PRO A 151 38.64 22.96 -15.05
C PRO A 151 39.12 24.01 -14.05
N SER A 152 38.62 23.98 -12.80
CA SER A 152 38.99 24.98 -11.79
C SER A 152 40.43 24.89 -11.29
N ALA A 153 41.10 23.76 -11.52
CA ALA A 153 42.43 23.51 -10.99
C ALA A 153 43.43 24.54 -11.53
N GLY A 154 43.95 25.40 -10.64
CA GLY A 154 44.82 26.53 -11.01
C GLY A 154 44.15 27.65 -11.81
N ALA A 155 42.82 27.65 -11.96
CA ALA A 155 42.09 28.70 -12.68
C ALA A 155 41.88 29.97 -11.85
N ASP A 156 41.65 31.10 -12.52
CA ASP A 156 41.30 32.37 -11.89
C ASP A 156 39.90 32.30 -11.22
N PRO A 157 39.72 32.87 -10.01
CA PRO A 157 38.41 32.90 -9.31
C PRO A 157 37.24 33.38 -10.18
N GLU A 158 37.43 34.40 -11.01
CA GLU A 158 36.39 34.94 -11.87
C GLU A 158 36.02 33.97 -12.99
N ALA A 159 36.98 33.20 -13.51
CA ALA A 159 36.71 32.17 -14.50
C ALA A 159 35.82 31.06 -13.92
N VAL A 160 36.11 30.61 -12.70
CA VAL A 160 35.31 29.57 -12.01
C VAL A 160 33.89 30.08 -11.72
N ARG A 161 33.75 31.33 -11.26
CA ARG A 161 32.44 31.97 -11.05
C ARG A 161 31.62 32.02 -12.34
N ARG A 162 32.25 32.42 -13.45
CA ARG A 162 31.60 32.49 -14.78
C ARG A 162 31.16 31.11 -15.26
N SER A 163 31.94 30.06 -15.02
CA SER A 163 31.53 28.69 -15.36
C SER A 163 30.25 28.27 -14.64
N GLY A 164 30.12 28.60 -13.34
CA GLY A 164 28.89 28.34 -12.58
C GLY A 164 27.67 29.09 -13.14
N LEU A 165 27.83 30.36 -13.49
CA LEU A 165 26.78 31.16 -14.13
C LEU A 165 26.39 30.64 -15.52
N ALA A 166 27.38 30.23 -16.31
CA ALA A 166 27.17 29.65 -17.64
C ALA A 166 26.37 28.36 -17.56
N PHE A 167 26.73 27.47 -16.63
CA PHE A 167 26.01 26.23 -16.37
C PHE A 167 24.56 26.52 -15.97
N GLY A 168 24.36 27.39 -14.97
CA GLY A 168 23.05 27.74 -14.45
C GLY A 168 22.10 28.31 -15.50
N TRP A 169 22.61 29.24 -16.32
CA TRP A 169 21.86 29.81 -17.43
C TRP A 169 21.51 28.76 -18.50
N ALA A 170 22.47 27.95 -18.94
CA ALA A 170 22.25 26.94 -19.97
C ALA A 170 21.27 25.87 -19.52
N PHE A 171 21.38 25.42 -18.27
CA PHE A 171 20.51 24.41 -17.68
C PHE A 171 19.07 24.90 -17.58
N ARG A 172 18.88 26.16 -17.17
CA ARG A 172 17.57 26.82 -17.06
C ARG A 172 16.91 27.12 -18.42
N HIS A 173 17.68 27.56 -19.42
CA HIS A 173 17.16 28.11 -20.67
C HIS A 173 16.22 27.16 -21.43
N GLU A 174 16.40 25.85 -21.25
CA GLU A 174 15.69 24.82 -22.00
C GLU A 174 14.58 24.12 -21.20
N GLN A 175 14.26 24.65 -20.01
CA GLN A 175 13.35 24.03 -19.06
C GLN A 175 12.25 24.99 -18.59
N ALA A 176 11.06 24.45 -18.33
CA ALA A 176 9.97 25.22 -17.74
C ALA A 176 10.22 25.44 -16.25
N VAL A 177 9.83 26.62 -15.75
CA VAL A 177 9.88 26.94 -14.32
C VAL A 177 8.56 26.53 -13.70
N ASP A 178 8.59 25.57 -12.77
CA ASP A 178 7.41 25.16 -12.03
C ASP A 178 6.99 26.18 -10.97
N THR A 179 5.83 25.96 -10.35
CA THR A 179 5.26 26.86 -9.35
C THR A 179 6.10 26.96 -8.08
N GLU A 180 6.76 25.88 -7.66
CA GLU A 180 7.60 25.87 -6.46
C GLU A 180 8.86 26.72 -6.70
N THR A 181 9.55 26.49 -7.81
CA THR A 181 10.74 27.22 -8.25
C THR A 181 10.44 28.70 -8.41
N ALA A 182 9.29 29.06 -9.01
CA ALA A 182 8.87 30.45 -9.13
C ALA A 182 8.67 31.12 -7.75
N ALA A 183 8.06 30.42 -6.79
CA ALA A 183 7.87 30.92 -5.42
C ALA A 183 9.21 31.07 -4.66
N ARG A 184 10.13 30.11 -4.82
CA ARG A 184 11.49 30.19 -4.26
C ARG A 184 12.25 31.39 -4.79
N GLU A 185 12.18 31.64 -6.10
CA GLU A 185 12.84 32.79 -6.72
C GLU A 185 12.24 34.13 -6.31
N ALA A 186 10.91 34.19 -6.11
CA ALA A 186 10.25 35.37 -5.54
C ALA A 186 10.75 35.66 -4.12
N SER A 187 10.89 34.62 -3.29
CA SER A 187 11.47 34.73 -1.95
C SER A 187 12.93 35.26 -1.99
N MET A 188 13.74 34.75 -2.91
CA MET A 188 15.13 35.19 -3.08
C MET A 188 15.24 36.64 -3.54
N ARG A 189 14.41 37.08 -4.51
CA ARG A 189 14.36 38.48 -4.96
C ARG A 189 13.89 39.43 -3.85
N GLU A 190 12.90 39.02 -3.04
CA GLU A 190 12.50 39.78 -1.85
C GLU A 190 13.63 39.82 -0.80
N GLY A 191 14.40 38.74 -0.65
CA GLY A 191 15.63 38.71 0.14
C GLY A 191 16.65 39.78 -0.28
N ILE A 192 16.91 39.90 -1.59
CA ILE A 192 17.80 40.93 -2.14
C ILE A 192 17.26 42.34 -1.86
N ARG A 193 15.95 42.57 -2.04
CA ARG A 193 15.30 43.86 -1.72
C ARG A 193 15.44 44.22 -0.24
N ARG A 194 15.20 43.26 0.66
CA ARG A 194 15.38 43.43 2.11
C ARG A 194 16.83 43.74 2.47
N ALA A 195 17.78 43.02 1.90
CA ALA A 195 19.21 43.25 2.10
C ALA A 195 19.61 44.69 1.70
N ARG A 196 19.12 45.16 0.54
CA ARG A 196 19.38 46.52 0.06
C ARG A 196 18.81 47.61 0.94
N ALA A 197 17.57 47.41 1.40
CA ALA A 197 16.90 48.36 2.27
C ALA A 197 17.58 48.47 3.65
N ALA A 198 18.12 47.36 4.17
CA ALA A 198 18.68 47.30 5.52
C ALA A 198 20.18 47.64 5.59
N HIS A 199 20.97 47.30 4.55
CA HIS A 199 22.43 47.27 4.67
C HIS A 199 23.19 48.07 3.60
N GLY A 200 22.62 48.23 2.40
CA GLY A 200 23.26 49.00 1.32
C GLY A 200 23.02 48.42 -0.07
N PRO A 201 23.29 49.18 -1.13
CA PRO A 201 22.94 48.80 -2.50
C PRO A 201 23.75 47.61 -3.05
N HIS A 202 24.94 47.33 -2.51
CA HIS A 202 25.84 46.31 -3.01
C HIS A 202 25.55 44.96 -2.36
N VAL A 203 24.85 44.08 -3.06
CA VAL A 203 24.45 42.76 -2.54
C VAL A 203 25.09 41.65 -3.38
N ALA A 204 25.64 40.65 -2.69
CA ALA A 204 26.05 39.39 -3.31
C ALA A 204 24.98 38.31 -3.11
N ALA A 205 24.60 37.62 -4.17
CA ALA A 205 23.67 36.49 -4.10
C ALA A 205 24.43 35.19 -4.38
N VAL A 206 24.54 34.33 -3.38
CA VAL A 206 25.13 32.99 -3.49
C VAL A 206 23.98 31.99 -3.44
N THR A 207 23.54 31.58 -4.63
CA THR A 207 22.36 30.71 -4.81
C THR A 207 22.68 29.61 -5.81
N GLY A 208 21.86 28.57 -5.82
CA GLY A 208 21.86 27.52 -6.81
C GLY A 208 21.99 28.10 -8.21
N ALA A 209 22.89 27.53 -9.02
CA ALA A 209 23.22 28.07 -10.34
C ALA A 209 21.98 28.26 -11.21
N TRP A 210 20.98 27.37 -11.07
CA TRP A 210 19.66 27.47 -11.71
C TRP A 210 18.92 28.77 -11.43
N HIS A 211 18.97 29.27 -10.18
CA HIS A 211 18.24 30.44 -9.75
C HIS A 211 18.96 31.74 -10.11
N SER A 212 20.29 31.73 -10.22
CA SER A 212 21.09 32.94 -10.49
C SER A 212 20.60 33.80 -11.68
N PRO A 213 20.21 33.24 -12.85
CA PRO A 213 19.66 34.03 -13.95
C PRO A 213 18.34 34.77 -13.63
N ALA A 214 17.60 34.36 -12.60
CA ALA A 214 16.34 34.98 -12.17
C ALA A 214 16.52 36.07 -11.12
N LEU A 215 17.75 36.33 -10.69
CA LEU A 215 18.10 37.25 -9.60
C LEU A 215 18.84 38.51 -10.07
N THR A 216 18.83 38.78 -11.38
CA THR A 216 19.40 40.01 -11.97
C THR A 216 18.73 41.25 -11.44
N ASP A 217 19.45 42.37 -11.36
CA ASP A 217 18.92 43.65 -10.90
C ASP A 217 17.65 44.10 -11.63
N GLU A 218 17.56 43.84 -12.93
CA GLU A 218 16.40 44.13 -13.77
C GLU A 218 15.13 43.43 -13.24
N LEU A 219 15.21 42.12 -12.99
CA LEU A 219 14.09 41.30 -12.49
C LEU A 219 13.76 41.58 -11.02
N VAL A 220 14.77 41.80 -10.17
CA VAL A 220 14.58 42.16 -8.75
C VAL A 220 13.70 43.40 -8.61
N ASN A 221 13.83 44.36 -9.53
CA ASN A 221 13.05 45.58 -9.54
C ASN A 221 11.71 45.45 -10.30
N ALA A 222 11.69 44.73 -11.42
CA ALA A 222 10.49 44.62 -12.27
C ALA A 222 9.39 43.72 -11.67
N GLU A 223 9.76 42.64 -10.98
CA GLU A 223 8.81 41.62 -10.48
C GLU A 223 8.28 41.93 -9.07
N ALA A 224 8.57 43.11 -8.52
CA ALA A 224 8.35 43.41 -7.10
C ALA A 224 6.91 43.17 -6.61
N GLU A 225 5.91 43.58 -7.41
CA GLU A 225 4.48 43.44 -7.11
C GLU A 225 4.00 41.99 -7.33
N SER A 226 4.49 41.36 -8.40
CA SER A 226 4.19 39.96 -8.77
C SER A 226 4.68 38.98 -7.71
N ASP A 227 5.93 39.14 -7.27
CA ASP A 227 6.55 38.36 -6.20
C ASP A 227 5.73 38.45 -4.90
N ARG A 228 5.29 39.66 -4.52
CA ARG A 228 4.50 39.86 -3.29
C ARG A 228 3.15 39.15 -3.39
N ALA A 229 2.44 39.31 -4.51
CA ALA A 229 1.16 38.64 -4.73
C ALA A 229 1.31 37.11 -4.72
N LEU A 230 2.40 36.56 -5.28
CA LEU A 230 2.67 35.13 -5.27
C LEU A 230 2.95 34.62 -3.85
N LEU A 231 3.82 35.29 -3.10
CA LEU A 231 4.15 34.89 -1.73
C LEU A 231 2.94 34.99 -0.79
N ASP A 232 2.09 36.00 -0.96
CA ASP A 232 0.85 36.16 -0.18
C ASP A 232 -0.21 35.09 -0.53
N SER A 233 -0.12 34.47 -1.71
CA SER A 233 -1.03 33.39 -2.14
C SER A 233 -0.68 32.02 -1.57
N LEU A 234 0.52 31.85 -1.00
CA LEU A 234 0.97 30.59 -0.45
C LEU A 234 0.22 30.25 0.85
N PRO A 235 0.07 28.95 1.18
CA PRO A 235 -0.51 28.53 2.45
C PRO A 235 0.23 29.17 3.62
N ALA A 236 -0.51 29.51 4.69
CA ALA A 236 0.10 29.99 5.92
C ALA A 236 1.16 28.97 6.40
N PRO A 237 2.39 29.41 6.75
CA PRO A 237 3.44 28.50 7.15
C PRO A 237 2.98 27.68 8.37
N ARG A 238 3.12 26.36 8.28
CA ARG A 238 2.96 25.48 9.45
C ARG A 238 4.02 25.84 10.50
N SER A 239 3.73 25.56 11.77
CA SER A 239 4.75 25.67 12.83
C SER A 239 5.89 24.70 12.51
N THR A 240 7.13 25.20 12.56
CA THR A 240 8.34 24.42 12.32
C THR A 240 9.25 24.48 13.53
N THR A 241 9.97 23.39 13.77
CA THR A 241 11.08 23.37 14.73
C THR A 241 12.38 23.19 13.97
N ALA A 242 13.29 24.16 14.13
CA ALA A 242 14.61 24.15 13.53
C ALA A 242 15.67 23.71 14.55
N SER A 243 16.71 23.01 14.09
CA SER A 243 17.86 22.63 14.90
C SER A 243 19.12 22.47 14.06
N LEU A 244 20.27 22.63 14.70
CA LEU A 244 21.57 22.32 14.11
C LEU A 244 22.01 20.95 14.60
N VAL A 245 22.33 20.03 13.68
CA VAL A 245 22.67 18.65 14.01
C VAL A 245 24.05 18.27 13.47
N PRO A 246 24.87 17.50 14.21
CA PRO A 246 26.10 16.92 13.66
C PRO A 246 25.77 16.00 12.49
N TYR A 247 26.62 16.02 11.46
CA TYR A 247 26.44 15.18 10.27
C TYR A 247 27.71 14.37 9.99
N SER A 248 27.71 13.57 8.93
CA SER A 248 28.86 12.75 8.56
C SER A 248 29.06 12.70 7.05
N HIS A 249 30.28 12.40 6.61
CA HIS A 249 30.53 12.14 5.19
C HIS A 249 29.73 10.95 4.66
N ALA A 250 29.50 9.92 5.47
CA ALA A 250 28.70 8.77 5.05
C ALA A 250 27.26 9.16 4.69
N LEU A 251 26.69 10.15 5.40
CA LEU A 251 25.35 10.66 5.13
C LEU A 251 25.33 11.68 3.98
N LEU A 252 26.39 12.47 3.79
CA LEU A 252 26.54 13.39 2.65
C LEU A 252 26.62 12.66 1.30
N ASP A 253 27.09 11.41 1.32
CA ASP A 253 27.23 10.64 0.10
C ASP A 253 25.87 10.38 -0.55
N SER A 254 25.71 10.71 -1.82
CA SER A 254 24.45 10.48 -2.56
C SER A 254 23.89 9.04 -2.47
N ARG A 255 24.75 8.03 -2.20
CA ARG A 255 24.33 6.62 -2.03
C ARG A 255 23.68 6.34 -0.67
N SER A 256 23.63 7.32 0.24
CA SER A 256 22.93 7.23 1.53
C SER A 256 21.40 7.31 1.38
N GLY A 257 20.92 7.77 0.22
CA GLY A 257 19.51 8.07 -0.01
C GLY A 257 19.18 9.57 0.05
N TYR A 258 20.17 10.45 0.26
CA TYR A 258 19.98 11.91 0.14
C TYR A 258 20.04 12.35 -1.34
N PRO A 259 18.92 12.81 -1.94
CA PRO A 259 18.84 13.08 -3.38
C PRO A 259 19.82 14.15 -3.88
N SER A 260 20.07 15.18 -3.05
CA SER A 260 21.00 16.28 -3.35
C SER A 260 22.43 16.01 -2.86
N GLY A 261 22.73 14.78 -2.42
CA GLY A 261 24.03 14.42 -1.87
C GLY A 261 25.16 14.48 -2.90
N ILE A 262 26.40 14.53 -2.41
CA ILE A 262 27.59 14.56 -3.25
C ILE A 262 28.33 13.23 -3.21
N ARG A 263 28.81 12.74 -4.36
CA ARG A 263 29.60 11.50 -4.38
C ARG A 263 30.97 11.71 -3.78
N ASP A 264 31.39 10.74 -2.97
CA ASP A 264 32.75 10.60 -2.46
C ASP A 264 33.26 11.87 -1.73
N PRO A 265 32.67 12.26 -0.58
CA PRO A 265 33.02 13.50 0.13
C PRO A 265 34.51 13.75 0.43
N ARG A 266 35.33 12.71 0.66
CA ARG A 266 36.78 12.90 0.84
C ARG A 266 37.49 13.27 -0.46
N TRP A 267 37.00 12.80 -1.62
CA TRP A 267 37.45 13.31 -2.91
C TRP A 267 37.18 14.80 -3.02
N GLN A 268 35.97 15.24 -2.67
CA GLN A 268 35.57 16.65 -2.72
C GLN A 268 36.44 17.52 -1.79
N ARG A 269 36.75 17.01 -0.60
CA ARG A 269 37.70 17.66 0.31
C ARG A 269 39.10 17.79 -0.29
N ALA A 270 39.59 16.78 -1.02
CA ALA A 270 40.88 16.87 -1.70
C ALA A 270 40.86 17.96 -2.80
N VAL A 271 39.75 18.08 -3.55
CA VAL A 271 39.57 19.15 -4.54
C VAL A 271 39.62 20.53 -3.88
N LEU A 272 38.92 20.71 -2.76
CA LEU A 272 38.91 21.96 -2.00
C LEU A 272 40.32 22.35 -1.52
N LEU A 273 41.06 21.40 -0.96
CA LEU A 273 42.36 21.67 -0.32
C LEU A 273 43.52 21.81 -1.32
N HIS A 274 43.45 21.12 -2.46
CA HIS A 274 44.59 20.98 -3.38
C HIS A 274 44.33 21.55 -4.79
N GLY A 275 43.13 22.05 -5.08
CA GLY A 275 42.77 22.60 -6.40
C GLY A 275 43.50 23.89 -6.80
N ASP A 276 44.24 24.54 -5.89
CA ASP A 276 44.99 25.77 -6.19
C ASP A 276 46.18 25.56 -7.14
N SER A 277 46.68 24.34 -7.26
CA SER A 277 47.82 24.01 -8.11
C SER A 277 47.64 22.65 -8.76
N VAL A 278 47.89 22.58 -10.07
CA VAL A 278 47.89 21.31 -10.83
C VAL A 278 48.79 20.27 -10.16
N SER A 279 50.04 20.65 -9.82
CA SER A 279 50.99 19.74 -9.18
C SER A 279 50.53 19.27 -7.79
N ALA A 280 49.93 20.15 -6.98
CA ALA A 280 49.45 19.77 -5.66
C ALA A 280 48.26 18.81 -5.75
N PHE A 281 47.41 19.00 -6.75
CA PHE A 281 46.28 18.12 -7.03
C PHE A 281 46.74 16.74 -7.51
N GLU A 282 47.71 16.68 -8.41
CA GLU A 282 48.30 15.41 -8.88
C GLU A 282 48.92 14.61 -7.73
N ASP A 283 49.60 15.29 -6.78
CA ASP A 283 50.13 14.69 -5.57
C ASP A 283 49.02 14.14 -4.65
N ALA A 284 47.91 14.88 -4.51
CA ALA A 284 46.75 14.44 -3.73
C ALA A 284 46.11 13.17 -4.32
N VAL A 285 46.01 13.09 -5.65
CA VAL A 285 45.52 11.89 -6.35
C VAL A 285 46.45 10.71 -6.12
N ALA A 286 47.78 10.90 -6.18
CA ALA A 286 48.74 9.85 -5.84
C ALA A 286 48.57 9.37 -4.38
N GLY A 287 48.31 10.30 -3.45
CA GLY A 287 48.00 10.00 -2.05
C GLY A 287 46.74 9.14 -1.89
N LEU A 288 45.65 9.50 -2.56
CA LEU A 288 44.39 8.73 -2.54
C LEU A 288 44.58 7.32 -3.11
N LEU A 289 45.27 7.18 -4.26
CA LEU A 289 45.60 5.88 -4.85
C LEU A 289 46.45 5.02 -3.90
N THR A 290 47.36 5.65 -3.15
CA THR A 290 48.17 4.96 -2.13
C THR A 290 47.31 4.45 -0.98
N GLN A 291 46.33 5.23 -0.52
CA GLN A 291 45.38 4.82 0.52
C GLN A 291 44.45 3.70 0.03
N LEU A 292 43.96 3.78 -1.21
CA LEU A 292 43.17 2.73 -1.85
C LEU A 292 43.94 1.41 -1.89
N ALA A 293 45.19 1.45 -2.34
CA ALA A 293 46.07 0.28 -2.34
C ALA A 293 46.28 -0.29 -0.93
N ALA A 294 46.34 0.57 0.10
CA ALA A 294 46.41 0.13 1.50
C ALA A 294 45.12 -0.56 1.97
N GLY A 295 43.95 -0.03 1.62
CA GLY A 295 42.65 -0.66 1.92
C GLY A 295 42.48 -2.01 1.23
N ILE A 296 42.92 -2.13 -0.02
CA ILE A 296 42.93 -3.40 -0.77
C ILE A 296 43.83 -4.44 -0.06
N ARG A 297 45.01 -4.03 0.42
CA ARG A 297 45.90 -4.88 1.23
C ARG A 297 45.28 -5.30 2.55
N ALA A 298 44.57 -4.40 3.23
CA ALA A 298 43.87 -4.71 4.48
C ALA A 298 42.78 -5.77 4.28
N CYS A 299 42.17 -5.83 3.09
CA CYS A 299 41.22 -6.87 2.71
C CYS A 299 41.88 -8.20 2.28
N GLY A 300 43.20 -8.35 2.40
CA GLY A 300 43.93 -9.58 2.07
C GLY A 300 44.37 -9.72 0.61
N HIS A 301 44.25 -8.65 -0.21
CA HIS A 301 44.64 -8.67 -1.63
C HIS A 301 45.97 -7.92 -1.85
N PRO A 302 46.93 -8.48 -2.60
CA PRO A 302 48.17 -7.77 -2.90
C PRO A 302 47.89 -6.53 -3.75
N CYS A 303 48.52 -5.42 -3.41
CA CYS A 303 48.52 -4.19 -4.23
C CYS A 303 49.81 -3.40 -3.93
N GLY A 304 50.70 -3.26 -4.92
CA GLY A 304 52.06 -2.73 -4.73
C GLY A 304 52.32 -1.35 -5.33
N PRO A 305 53.50 -0.74 -5.07
CA PRO A 305 53.88 0.57 -5.63
C PRO A 305 53.86 0.63 -7.16
N ALA A 306 54.13 -0.48 -7.84
CA ALA A 306 54.06 -0.55 -9.30
C ALA A 306 52.63 -0.33 -9.82
N GLU A 307 51.64 -0.97 -9.20
CA GLU A 307 50.21 -0.78 -9.53
C GLU A 307 49.76 0.66 -9.19
N ILE A 308 50.20 1.22 -8.06
CA ILE A 308 49.89 2.62 -7.70
C ILE A 308 50.40 3.59 -8.77
N ARG A 309 51.68 3.45 -9.16
CA ARG A 309 52.30 4.31 -10.18
C ARG A 309 51.60 4.16 -11.54
N GLU A 310 51.20 2.95 -11.90
CA GLU A 310 50.50 2.70 -13.15
C GLU A 310 49.07 3.27 -13.14
N ALA A 311 48.34 3.16 -12.03
CA ALA A 311 47.03 3.79 -11.86
C ALA A 311 47.13 5.32 -11.91
N HIS A 312 48.15 5.91 -11.27
CA HIS A 312 48.38 7.36 -11.31
C HIS A 312 48.69 7.85 -12.72
N ARG A 313 49.64 7.20 -13.41
CA ARG A 313 49.97 7.47 -14.81
C ARG A 313 48.73 7.37 -15.71
N MET A 314 47.94 6.31 -15.56
CA MET A 314 46.73 6.10 -16.35
C MET A 314 45.67 7.20 -16.11
N ALA A 315 45.48 7.63 -14.86
CA ALA A 315 44.56 8.73 -14.56
C ALA A 315 44.99 10.03 -15.25
N LEU A 316 46.29 10.36 -15.22
CA LEU A 316 46.84 11.54 -15.91
C LEU A 316 46.68 11.44 -17.44
N ASP A 317 46.98 10.27 -18.02
CA ASP A 317 46.82 10.05 -19.47
C ASP A 317 45.35 10.17 -19.89
N LEU A 318 44.41 9.63 -19.11
CA LEU A 318 42.98 9.76 -19.38
C LEU A 318 42.53 11.22 -19.31
N ALA A 319 43.05 12.00 -18.35
CA ALA A 319 42.78 13.43 -18.26
C ALA A 319 43.30 14.19 -19.50
N ALA A 320 44.53 13.91 -19.90
CA ALA A 320 45.15 14.52 -21.08
C ALA A 320 44.40 14.17 -22.37
N LEU A 321 43.97 12.92 -22.54
CA LEU A 321 43.17 12.47 -23.68
C LEU A 321 41.80 13.15 -23.74
N ARG A 322 41.24 13.53 -22.58
CA ARG A 322 39.95 14.22 -22.45
C ARG A 322 40.10 15.75 -22.45
N GLY A 323 41.31 16.28 -22.58
CA GLY A 323 41.57 17.72 -22.59
C GLY A 323 41.36 18.39 -21.22
N LEU A 324 41.45 17.62 -20.13
CA LEU A 324 41.27 18.11 -18.76
C LEU A 324 42.63 18.55 -18.18
N PRO A 325 42.68 19.62 -17.35
CA PRO A 325 43.92 20.09 -16.75
C PRO A 325 44.46 19.16 -15.65
N VAL A 326 43.58 18.42 -14.98
CA VAL A 326 43.89 17.44 -13.92
C VAL A 326 42.94 16.24 -14.06
N PRO A 327 43.29 15.05 -13.54
CA PRO A 327 42.39 13.90 -13.53
C PRO A 327 41.19 14.15 -12.62
N GLY A 328 39.98 13.99 -13.16
CA GLY A 328 38.76 14.01 -12.37
C GLY A 328 38.51 12.69 -11.65
N ARG A 329 37.43 12.67 -10.86
CA ARG A 329 36.98 11.47 -10.14
C ARG A 329 36.81 10.27 -11.08
N ARG A 330 36.24 10.51 -12.26
CA ARG A 330 35.99 9.49 -13.28
C ARG A 330 37.29 8.86 -13.76
N GLU A 331 38.28 9.67 -14.13
CA GLU A 331 39.59 9.19 -14.59
C GLU A 331 40.28 8.35 -13.51
N VAL A 332 40.19 8.75 -12.25
CA VAL A 332 40.75 8.00 -11.11
C VAL A 332 40.06 6.65 -10.92
N LEU A 333 38.73 6.59 -11.02
CA LEU A 333 37.98 5.33 -10.88
C LEU A 333 38.19 4.39 -12.06
N GLU A 334 38.27 4.91 -13.29
CA GLU A 334 38.61 4.12 -14.47
C GLU A 334 40.03 3.54 -14.38
N ALA A 335 40.99 4.34 -13.89
CA ALA A 335 42.35 3.86 -13.62
C ALA A 335 42.38 2.79 -12.52
N CYS A 336 41.65 2.97 -11.42
CA CYS A 336 41.52 1.95 -10.37
C CYS A 336 40.90 0.65 -10.91
N THR A 337 39.86 0.75 -11.74
CA THR A 337 39.18 -0.42 -12.32
C THR A 337 40.11 -1.17 -13.27
N SER A 338 40.87 -0.44 -14.08
CA SER A 338 41.80 -1.02 -15.05
C SER A 338 43.03 -1.64 -14.39
N VAL A 339 43.59 -0.99 -13.37
CA VAL A 339 44.88 -1.38 -12.78
C VAL A 339 44.69 -2.23 -11.51
N PHE A 340 43.88 -1.78 -10.55
CA PHE A 340 43.69 -2.51 -9.29
C PHE A 340 42.69 -3.66 -9.43
N ALA A 341 41.58 -3.45 -10.13
CA ALA A 341 40.58 -4.51 -10.34
C ALA A 341 40.88 -5.38 -11.58
N GLN A 342 41.78 -4.93 -12.48
CA GLN A 342 42.15 -5.65 -13.70
C GLN A 342 40.94 -5.98 -14.60
N GLY A 343 39.91 -5.12 -14.59
CA GLY A 343 38.66 -5.31 -15.32
C GLY A 343 37.70 -6.34 -14.72
N ASP A 344 38.05 -6.99 -13.60
CA ASP A 344 37.15 -7.93 -12.91
C ASP A 344 36.15 -7.15 -12.04
N VAL A 345 34.87 -7.23 -12.41
CA VAL A 345 33.75 -6.60 -11.68
C VAL A 345 33.33 -7.45 -10.49
N LEU A 346 33.51 -8.76 -10.58
CA LEU A 346 33.28 -9.70 -9.50
C LEU A 346 34.62 -9.94 -8.77
N GLY A 347 34.66 -10.72 -7.69
CA GLY A 347 35.93 -10.99 -6.99
C GLY A 347 36.70 -9.75 -6.52
N ARG A 348 37.85 -9.46 -7.16
CA ARG A 348 38.77 -8.35 -6.77
C ARG A 348 38.13 -6.97 -6.96
N GLY A 349 37.21 -6.82 -7.93
CA GLY A 349 36.43 -5.59 -8.12
C GLY A 349 35.63 -5.20 -6.89
N ARG A 350 35.02 -6.16 -6.18
CA ARG A 350 34.28 -5.90 -4.93
C ARG A 350 35.20 -5.39 -3.80
N VAL A 351 36.44 -5.87 -3.77
CA VAL A 351 37.44 -5.44 -2.78
C VAL A 351 37.91 -4.02 -3.07
N VAL A 352 38.17 -3.70 -4.34
CA VAL A 352 38.49 -2.33 -4.77
C VAL A 352 37.33 -1.40 -4.46
N ALA A 353 36.08 -1.80 -4.73
CA ALA A 353 34.90 -1.02 -4.40
C ALA A 353 34.72 -0.79 -2.89
N ARG A 354 35.00 -1.80 -2.05
CA ARG A 354 34.99 -1.67 -0.59
C ARG A 354 36.06 -0.70 -0.10
N ALA A 355 37.30 -0.84 -0.57
CA ALA A 355 38.38 0.08 -0.24
C ALA A 355 38.06 1.52 -0.72
N ALA A 356 37.46 1.66 -1.90
CA ALA A 356 36.99 2.94 -2.42
C ALA A 356 35.91 3.57 -1.55
N LYS A 357 34.94 2.79 -1.06
CA LYS A 357 33.93 3.26 -0.10
C LYS A 357 34.59 3.84 1.16
N GLU A 358 35.55 3.14 1.74
CA GLU A 358 36.22 3.56 2.98
C GLU A 358 37.10 4.81 2.77
N VAL A 359 37.86 4.87 1.66
CA VAL A 359 38.83 5.94 1.39
C VAL A 359 38.16 7.20 0.83
N LEU A 360 37.25 7.04 -0.14
CA LEU A 360 36.67 8.16 -0.89
C LEU A 360 35.46 8.80 -0.18
N ILE A 361 34.75 8.05 0.68
CA ILE A 361 33.69 8.61 1.54
C ILE A 361 34.30 9.06 2.88
N GLY A 362 35.01 8.15 3.55
CA GLY A 362 35.52 8.37 4.90
C GLY A 362 34.45 8.28 5.99
N SER A 363 34.89 8.42 7.24
CA SER A 363 34.06 8.35 8.45
C SER A 363 34.07 9.67 9.23
N ASP A 364 34.46 10.77 8.59
CA ASP A 364 34.58 12.07 9.25
C ASP A 364 33.18 12.57 9.68
N ARG A 365 33.07 13.08 10.91
CA ARG A 365 31.85 13.63 11.51
C ARG A 365 32.10 15.05 12.00
N GLY A 366 31.09 15.91 11.87
CA GLY A 366 31.15 17.25 12.43
C GLY A 366 30.83 17.30 13.91
N SER A 367 31.00 18.49 14.49
CA SER A 367 30.70 18.78 15.89
C SER A 367 30.13 20.19 16.03
N LEU A 368 29.22 20.38 16.99
CA LEU A 368 28.62 21.68 17.27
C LEU A 368 29.46 22.44 18.29
N ALA A 369 29.46 23.77 18.20
CA ALA A 369 30.14 24.61 19.20
C ALA A 369 29.51 24.47 20.59
N PRO A 370 30.30 24.62 21.67
CA PRO A 370 29.77 24.68 23.03
C PRO A 370 28.73 25.79 23.18
N GLY A 371 27.61 25.50 23.83
CA GLY A 371 26.51 26.45 24.04
C GLY A 371 25.54 26.57 22.86
N THR A 372 25.74 25.81 21.76
CA THR A 372 24.74 25.70 20.69
C THR A 372 23.39 25.28 21.30
N PRO A 373 22.27 25.96 20.99
CA PRO A 373 20.97 25.63 21.54
C PRO A 373 20.61 24.17 21.27
N GLN A 374 20.40 23.41 22.35
CA GLN A 374 19.97 22.02 22.32
C GLN A 374 18.69 21.87 23.15
N SER A 375 17.80 21.01 22.70
CA SER A 375 16.60 20.69 23.46
C SER A 375 16.96 19.91 24.73
N GLY A 376 16.30 20.23 25.84
CA GLY A 376 16.42 19.44 27.07
C GLY A 376 16.07 17.95 26.88
N LEU A 377 15.23 17.64 25.88
CA LEU A 377 14.91 16.27 25.50
C LEU A 377 16.12 15.49 24.95
N VAL A 378 17.02 16.14 24.20
CA VAL A 378 18.21 15.46 23.65
C VAL A 378 19.11 15.00 24.79
N LEU A 379 19.32 15.86 25.79
CA LEU A 379 20.12 15.54 26.97
C LEU A 379 19.49 14.40 27.78
N ALA A 380 18.17 14.46 28.02
CA ALA A 380 17.45 13.40 28.73
C ALA A 380 17.48 12.07 27.95
N PHE A 381 17.37 12.12 26.62
CA PHE A 381 17.43 10.94 25.76
C PHE A 381 18.81 10.27 25.82
N GLU A 382 19.90 11.03 25.71
CA GLU A 382 21.26 10.49 25.83
C GLU A 382 21.54 9.91 27.22
N GLU A 383 21.01 10.54 28.28
CA GLU A 383 21.06 10.00 29.65
C GLU A 383 20.31 8.66 29.75
N ASP A 384 19.11 8.56 29.17
CA ASP A 384 18.33 7.32 29.09
C ASP A 384 19.09 6.23 28.32
N LEU A 385 19.72 6.55 27.17
CA LEU A 385 20.53 5.59 26.40
C LEU A 385 21.69 5.04 27.22
N SER A 386 22.39 5.91 27.95
CA SER A 386 23.51 5.51 28.81
C SER A 386 23.04 4.60 29.96
N THR A 387 21.92 4.95 30.58
CA THR A 387 21.31 4.20 31.70
C THR A 387 20.82 2.83 31.24
N LEU A 388 20.21 2.75 30.05
CA LEU A 388 19.67 1.53 29.45
C LEU A 388 20.73 0.72 28.68
N ARG A 389 21.97 1.23 28.56
CA ARG A 389 23.08 0.63 27.80
C ARG A 389 22.68 0.34 26.35
N LEU A 390 22.04 1.32 25.72
CA LEU A 390 21.63 1.30 24.32
C LEU A 390 22.63 2.13 23.47
N PRO A 391 22.78 1.83 22.16
CA PRO A 391 23.73 2.54 21.29
C PRO A 391 23.49 4.05 21.25
N GLY A 392 24.54 4.82 21.49
CA GLY A 392 24.57 6.28 21.37
C GLY A 392 25.02 6.78 19.99
N PRO A 393 25.27 8.10 19.84
CA PRO A 393 25.63 8.72 18.56
C PRO A 393 26.86 8.10 17.86
N ASP A 394 27.83 7.60 18.62
CA ASP A 394 29.10 7.05 18.13
C ASP A 394 29.09 5.53 17.94
N ASP A 395 27.99 4.86 18.29
CA ASP A 395 27.88 3.41 18.23
C ASP A 395 27.31 2.93 16.88
N SER A 396 27.66 1.70 16.49
CA SER A 396 27.08 1.04 15.32
C SER A 396 25.65 0.55 15.61
N PRO A 397 24.80 0.38 14.57
CA PRO A 397 23.48 -0.23 14.73
C PRO A 397 23.55 -1.56 15.49
N ARG A 398 22.54 -1.83 16.33
CA ARG A 398 22.49 -3.04 17.15
C ARG A 398 21.14 -3.73 17.06
N GLU A 399 21.19 -5.05 16.88
CA GLU A 399 20.01 -5.91 16.99
C GLU A 399 19.88 -6.41 18.44
N LEU A 400 18.68 -6.31 18.99
CA LEU A 400 18.34 -6.64 20.36
C LEU A 400 17.20 -7.67 20.36
N VAL A 401 17.34 -8.70 21.19
CA VAL A 401 16.25 -9.62 21.53
C VAL A 401 15.99 -9.45 23.02
N LEU A 402 14.82 -8.94 23.38
CA LEU A 402 14.45 -8.59 24.75
C LEU A 402 13.47 -9.63 25.30
N THR A 403 13.58 -9.96 26.58
CA THR A 403 12.62 -10.83 27.29
C THR A 403 11.95 -10.08 28.43
N PRO A 404 11.04 -9.13 28.13
CA PRO A 404 10.57 -8.15 29.11
C PRO A 404 9.71 -8.76 30.24
N LEU A 405 9.12 -9.93 30.01
CA LEU A 405 8.25 -10.61 30.98
C LEU A 405 8.99 -11.60 31.90
N ARG A 406 10.29 -11.80 31.71
CA ARG A 406 11.06 -12.79 32.47
C ARG A 406 11.59 -12.20 33.77
N SER A 407 11.03 -12.62 34.91
CA SER A 407 11.53 -12.22 36.24
C SER A 407 12.64 -13.16 36.74
N ASN A 408 13.72 -12.58 37.27
CA ASN A 408 14.83 -13.30 37.91
C ASN A 408 14.82 -13.06 39.44
N GLY A 409 13.64 -13.03 40.06
CA GLY A 409 13.47 -12.78 41.51
C GLY A 409 13.23 -11.31 41.91
N SER A 410 13.22 -10.37 40.94
CA SER A 410 12.72 -8.99 41.08
C SER A 410 11.35 -8.84 40.39
N SER A 411 10.66 -7.70 40.56
CA SER A 411 9.47 -7.40 39.74
C SER A 411 9.85 -7.41 38.25
N ALA A 412 8.97 -7.91 37.37
CA ALA A 412 9.26 -8.03 35.94
C ALA A 412 9.56 -6.67 35.28
N SER A 413 8.87 -5.63 35.73
CA SER A 413 9.05 -4.20 35.40
C SER A 413 10.45 -3.64 35.73
N GLU A 414 11.12 -4.17 36.77
CA GLU A 414 12.42 -3.67 37.22
C GLU A 414 13.59 -4.25 36.42
N THR A 415 13.33 -5.23 35.55
CA THR A 415 14.36 -5.82 34.71
C THR A 415 14.89 -4.80 33.68
N LEU A 416 16.13 -4.97 33.25
CA LEU A 416 16.72 -4.09 32.22
C LEU A 416 15.99 -4.23 30.88
N ASP A 417 15.56 -5.45 30.54
CA ASP A 417 14.85 -5.73 29.29
C ASP A 417 13.45 -5.12 29.29
N ALA A 418 12.70 -5.16 30.40
CA ALA A 418 11.41 -4.47 30.51
C ALA A 418 11.56 -2.94 30.37
N ARG A 419 12.55 -2.35 31.04
CA ARG A 419 12.82 -0.91 30.92
C ARG A 419 13.22 -0.49 29.51
N ARG A 420 14.00 -1.33 28.80
CA ARG A 420 14.34 -1.12 27.38
C ARG A 420 13.12 -1.23 26.48
N GLU A 421 12.28 -2.25 26.67
CA GLU A 421 11.05 -2.42 25.90
C GLU A 421 10.15 -1.19 26.04
N VAL A 422 9.87 -0.75 27.28
CA VAL A 422 9.04 0.44 27.53
C VAL A 422 9.65 1.71 26.93
N PHE A 423 10.97 1.90 27.04
CA PHE A 423 11.66 3.04 26.42
C PHE A 423 11.53 3.04 24.89
N LEU A 424 11.74 1.88 24.24
CA LEU A 424 11.62 1.75 22.79
C LEU A 424 10.17 1.94 22.31
N GLN A 425 9.19 1.45 23.06
CA GLN A 425 7.78 1.72 22.82
C GLN A 425 7.45 3.21 22.95
N ARG A 426 8.01 3.92 23.95
CA ARG A 426 7.85 5.38 24.07
C ARG A 426 8.50 6.11 22.89
N CYS A 427 9.66 5.67 22.42
CA CYS A 427 10.26 6.23 21.19
C CYS A 427 9.35 6.04 19.99
N ARG A 428 8.79 4.83 19.80
CA ARG A 428 7.82 4.53 18.73
C ARG A 428 6.58 5.42 18.82
N VAL A 429 5.98 5.53 20.01
CA VAL A 429 4.78 6.35 20.25
C VAL A 429 5.09 7.84 20.04
N ALA A 430 6.21 8.34 20.53
CA ALA A 430 6.66 9.71 20.32
C ALA A 430 7.08 10.00 18.86
N ARG A 431 7.24 8.97 18.01
CA ARG A 431 7.81 9.07 16.65
C ARG A 431 9.28 9.49 16.62
N ILE A 432 10.05 9.09 17.63
CA ILE A 432 11.51 9.23 17.66
C ILE A 432 12.12 8.12 16.81
N SER A 433 12.84 8.50 15.76
CA SER A 433 13.47 7.56 14.80
C SER A 433 14.73 6.95 15.40
N TYR A 434 14.56 5.99 16.32
CA TYR A 434 15.66 5.33 17.02
C TYR A 434 15.62 3.79 16.90
N GLY A 435 14.43 3.19 16.88
CA GLY A 435 14.29 1.73 16.88
C GLY A 435 13.08 1.24 16.10
N THR A 436 13.27 0.14 15.39
CA THR A 436 12.21 -0.57 14.66
C THR A 436 12.01 -1.95 15.26
N SER A 437 10.77 -2.28 15.60
CA SER A 437 10.38 -3.62 16.07
C SER A 437 10.25 -4.58 14.89
N THR A 438 10.58 -5.85 15.09
CA THR A 438 10.32 -6.94 14.16
C THR A 438 9.46 -7.97 14.88
N GLU A 439 8.36 -8.38 14.27
CA GLU A 439 7.50 -9.41 14.84
C GLU A 439 8.26 -10.73 14.98
N VAL A 440 8.10 -11.36 16.15
CA VAL A 440 8.62 -12.69 16.44
C VAL A 440 7.41 -13.57 16.64
N THR A 441 7.24 -14.59 15.80
CA THR A 441 6.25 -15.65 16.01
C THR A 441 6.84 -16.72 16.92
N GLY A 442 6.17 -17.06 18.03
CA GLY A 442 6.58 -18.17 18.87
C GLY A 442 6.45 -19.52 18.15
N LEU A 443 7.25 -20.49 18.55
CA LEU A 443 7.16 -21.87 18.04
C LEU A 443 5.76 -22.43 18.35
N GLY A 444 5.05 -22.88 17.32
CA GLY A 444 3.77 -23.57 17.45
C GLY A 444 2.56 -22.67 17.73
N GLY A 445 2.60 -21.38 17.39
CA GLY A 445 1.49 -20.45 17.62
C GLY A 445 1.40 -19.92 19.05
N ALA A 446 2.34 -20.28 19.93
CA ALA A 446 2.44 -19.71 21.27
C ALA A 446 2.85 -18.22 21.21
N GLN A 447 2.31 -17.41 22.12
CA GLN A 447 2.70 -16.01 22.26
C GLN A 447 4.23 -15.88 22.41
N ALA A 448 4.83 -14.95 21.65
CA ALA A 448 6.25 -14.72 21.72
C ALA A 448 6.63 -14.05 23.04
N VAL A 449 7.42 -14.78 23.85
CA VAL A 449 7.94 -14.30 25.14
C VAL A 449 9.05 -13.25 24.95
N SER A 450 9.51 -13.05 23.71
CA SER A 450 10.59 -12.13 23.36
C SER A 450 10.20 -11.18 22.24
N THR A 451 10.63 -9.93 22.36
CA THR A 451 10.54 -8.91 21.30
C THR A 451 11.89 -8.71 20.62
N LYS A 452 11.88 -8.39 19.33
CA LYS A 452 13.10 -8.15 18.56
C LYS A 452 13.13 -6.71 18.05
N TRP A 453 14.23 -6.01 18.29
CA TRP A 453 14.41 -4.61 17.92
C TRP A 453 15.72 -4.41 17.16
N THR A 454 15.69 -3.56 16.14
CA THR A 454 16.90 -2.99 15.55
C THR A 454 16.97 -1.53 15.95
N VAL A 455 18.03 -1.13 16.66
CA VAL A 455 18.21 0.23 17.17
C VAL A 455 19.41 0.90 16.49
N HIS A 456 19.23 2.16 16.12
CA HIS A 456 20.25 2.98 15.48
C HIS A 456 20.09 4.44 15.89
N TYR A 457 21.17 5.05 16.38
CA TYR A 457 21.24 6.50 16.58
C TYR A 457 21.82 7.14 15.31
N ASP A 458 21.05 7.98 14.66
CA ASP A 458 21.50 8.74 13.50
C ASP A 458 20.99 10.19 13.48
N VAL A 459 21.09 10.83 12.33
CA VAL A 459 20.66 12.23 12.15
C VAL A 459 19.15 12.36 12.13
N THR A 460 18.42 11.34 11.70
CA THR A 460 16.96 11.31 11.79
C THR A 460 16.50 11.20 13.23
N THR A 461 17.25 10.48 14.08
CA THR A 461 17.02 10.48 15.54
C THR A 461 17.10 11.90 16.09
N ASN A 462 18.17 12.64 15.80
CA ASN A 462 18.34 14.03 16.25
C ASN A 462 17.22 14.97 15.78
N ALA A 463 16.83 14.87 14.51
CA ALA A 463 15.76 15.71 13.96
C ALA A 463 14.40 15.38 14.59
N SER A 464 14.08 14.10 14.77
CA SER A 464 12.86 13.68 15.45
C SER A 464 12.83 14.14 16.92
N LEU A 465 13.97 14.09 17.63
CA LEU A 465 14.09 14.62 18.99
C LEU A 465 13.85 16.13 19.06
N ALA A 466 14.41 16.90 18.12
CA ALA A 466 14.16 18.33 18.04
C ALA A 466 12.66 18.62 17.84
N HIS A 467 12.01 17.91 16.92
CA HIS A 467 10.58 18.04 16.65
C HIS A 467 9.72 17.77 17.89
N VAL A 468 9.89 16.59 18.50
CA VAL A 468 9.02 16.12 19.59
C VAL A 468 9.28 16.85 20.91
N SER A 469 10.32 17.67 20.99
CA SER A 469 10.62 18.45 22.18
C SER A 469 9.61 19.54 22.51
N THR A 470 8.75 19.90 21.56
CA THR A 470 7.58 20.77 21.81
C THR A 470 6.58 20.13 22.77
N PHE A 471 6.55 18.79 22.83
CA PHE A 471 5.66 18.00 23.68
C PHE A 471 6.25 17.71 25.07
N GLY A 472 7.56 17.86 25.26
CA GLY A 472 8.19 17.59 26.54
C GLY A 472 9.73 17.60 26.51
N VAL A 473 10.33 17.64 27.71
CA VAL A 473 11.80 17.61 27.90
C VAL A 473 12.32 16.22 28.27
N THR A 474 11.45 15.21 28.29
CA THR A 474 11.77 13.80 28.51
C THR A 474 11.01 12.93 27.51
N VAL A 475 11.50 11.73 27.21
CA VAL A 475 10.85 10.82 26.24
C VAL A 475 9.44 10.47 26.67
N THR A 476 9.21 10.31 27.98
CA THR A 476 7.89 10.07 28.55
C THR A 476 6.92 11.21 28.25
N GLN A 477 7.31 12.47 28.54
CA GLN A 477 6.45 13.63 28.28
C GLN A 477 6.19 13.81 26.77
N ALA A 478 7.21 13.58 25.93
CA ALA A 478 7.06 13.65 24.49
C ALA A 478 6.04 12.62 23.99
N ALA A 479 6.12 11.37 24.46
CA ALA A 479 5.17 10.32 24.12
C ALA A 479 3.73 10.63 24.60
N GLU A 480 3.57 11.17 25.83
CA GLU A 480 2.27 11.64 26.32
C GLU A 480 1.68 12.74 25.45
N GLY A 481 2.47 13.78 25.14
CA GLY A 481 2.01 14.90 24.34
C GLY A 481 1.62 14.47 22.93
N VAL A 482 2.39 13.58 22.29
CA VAL A 482 2.04 13.01 20.98
C VAL A 482 0.74 12.20 21.07
N LEU A 483 0.54 11.34 22.08
CA LEU A 483 -0.74 10.64 22.25
C LEU A 483 -1.92 11.59 22.46
N ARG A 484 -1.73 12.70 23.19
CA ARG A 484 -2.77 13.72 23.36
C ARG A 484 -3.17 14.37 22.03
N THR A 485 -2.22 14.59 21.12
CA THR A 485 -2.54 15.12 19.77
C THR A 485 -3.29 14.12 18.89
N ARG A 486 -3.15 12.81 19.14
CA ARG A 486 -3.86 11.75 18.43
C ARG A 486 -5.26 11.49 18.97
N ARG A 487 -5.68 12.17 20.04
CA ARG A 487 -7.01 11.96 20.61
C ARG A 487 -8.07 12.24 19.53
N PRO A 488 -9.04 11.35 19.35
CA PRO A 488 -10.04 11.49 18.30
C PRO A 488 -10.86 12.78 18.44
N GLY A 489 -11.31 13.27 17.29
CA GLY A 489 -12.30 14.34 17.19
C GLY A 489 -13.74 13.85 17.44
N ALA A 490 -14.72 14.55 16.88
CA ALA A 490 -16.14 14.24 17.08
C ALA A 490 -16.59 12.91 16.44
N ASP A 491 -15.83 12.39 15.48
CA ASP A 491 -16.09 11.10 14.83
C ASP A 491 -14.82 10.24 14.85
N PRO A 492 -14.60 9.44 15.92
CA PRO A 492 -13.39 8.64 16.09
C PRO A 492 -13.34 7.47 15.09
N ASP A 493 -12.21 7.33 14.40
CA ASP A 493 -11.87 6.07 13.74
C ASP A 493 -11.64 4.97 14.79
N THR A 494 -12.37 3.86 14.66
CA THR A 494 -12.32 2.74 15.61
C THR A 494 -10.94 2.08 15.69
N ALA A 495 -10.21 1.96 14.57
CA ALA A 495 -8.86 1.42 14.56
C ALA A 495 -7.89 2.33 15.32
N ALA A 496 -8.04 3.65 15.16
CA ALA A 496 -7.26 4.64 15.89
C ALA A 496 -7.53 4.60 17.41
N LEU A 497 -8.75 4.28 17.85
CA LEU A 497 -9.08 4.09 19.27
C LEU A 497 -8.32 2.90 19.88
N VAL A 498 -8.35 1.75 19.20
CA VAL A 498 -7.67 0.53 19.66
C VAL A 498 -6.15 0.72 19.64
N THR A 499 -5.63 1.33 18.57
CA THR A 499 -4.20 1.69 18.45
C THR A 499 -3.77 2.64 19.57
N GLY A 500 -4.56 3.68 19.88
CA GLY A 500 -4.28 4.63 20.96
C GLY A 500 -4.24 3.96 22.34
N LEU A 501 -5.16 3.04 22.61
CA LEU A 501 -5.18 2.23 23.83
C LEU A 501 -3.95 1.33 23.95
N SER A 502 -3.63 0.60 22.88
CA SER A 502 -2.47 -0.30 22.80
C SER A 502 -1.15 0.46 22.95
N ASP A 503 -0.99 1.58 22.24
CA ASP A 503 0.19 2.46 22.34
C ASP A 503 0.37 3.01 23.75
N ALA A 504 -0.70 3.47 24.42
CA ALA A 504 -0.63 3.97 25.78
C ALA A 504 -0.21 2.87 26.78
N ALA A 505 -0.72 1.64 26.59
CA ALA A 505 -0.36 0.49 27.41
C ALA A 505 1.10 0.06 27.20
N ALA A 506 1.52 -0.11 25.94
CA ALA A 506 2.88 -0.53 25.59
C ALA A 506 3.95 0.48 26.05
N ALA A 507 3.66 1.78 25.94
CA ALA A 507 4.53 2.86 26.40
C ALA A 507 4.52 3.07 27.93
N GLY A 508 3.69 2.34 28.67
CA GLY A 508 3.52 2.47 30.12
C GLY A 508 3.10 3.87 30.55
N LEU A 509 2.17 4.47 29.80
CA LEU A 509 1.64 5.82 30.04
C LEU A 509 0.28 5.70 30.74
N ALA A 510 0.34 5.50 32.06
CA ALA A 510 -0.82 5.17 32.87
C ALA A 510 -1.98 6.17 32.66
N SER A 511 -1.76 7.47 32.83
CA SER A 511 -2.80 8.51 32.72
C SER A 511 -3.47 8.54 31.33
N GLU A 512 -2.69 8.39 30.27
CA GLU A 512 -3.21 8.35 28.90
C GLU A 512 -4.01 7.08 28.65
N PHE A 513 -3.54 5.92 29.15
CA PHE A 513 -4.30 4.67 29.05
C PHE A 513 -5.68 4.77 29.71
N ASP A 514 -5.79 5.39 30.89
CA ASP A 514 -7.11 5.56 31.54
C ASP A 514 -8.07 6.37 30.68
N TRP A 515 -7.56 7.40 30.00
CA TRP A 515 -8.35 8.21 29.09
C TRP A 515 -8.79 7.40 27.86
N TRP A 516 -7.85 6.70 27.20
CA TRP A 516 -8.17 5.86 26.04
C TRP A 516 -9.12 4.73 26.40
N LEU A 517 -8.96 4.10 27.57
CA LEU A 517 -9.86 3.06 28.06
C LEU A 517 -11.29 3.57 28.24
N ALA A 518 -11.45 4.79 28.77
CA ALA A 518 -12.76 5.41 28.92
C ALA A 518 -13.45 5.63 27.56
N VAL A 519 -12.71 6.16 26.57
CA VAL A 519 -13.24 6.40 25.21
C VAL A 519 -13.55 5.10 24.47
N VAL A 520 -12.65 4.12 24.52
CA VAL A 520 -12.84 2.77 23.96
C VAL A 520 -14.12 2.14 24.52
N LYS A 521 -14.32 2.23 25.84
CA LYS A 521 -15.50 1.69 26.52
C LYS A 521 -16.81 2.41 26.14
N GLU A 522 -16.75 3.69 25.78
CA GLU A 522 -17.92 4.49 25.41
C GLU A 522 -18.27 4.38 23.92
N GLU A 523 -17.28 4.50 23.03
CA GLU A 523 -17.50 4.67 21.59
C GLU A 523 -17.51 3.36 20.80
N LEU A 524 -16.63 2.38 21.13
CA LEU A 524 -16.53 1.14 20.34
C LEU A 524 -17.83 0.31 20.32
N PRO A 525 -18.57 0.12 21.44
CA PRO A 525 -19.77 -0.75 21.43
C PRO A 525 -20.83 -0.36 20.41
N ALA A 526 -20.93 0.92 20.06
CA ALA A 526 -21.95 1.44 19.15
C ALA A 526 -21.49 1.54 17.68
N ARG A 527 -20.19 1.48 17.43
CA ARG A 527 -19.59 1.86 16.14
C ARG A 527 -18.69 0.80 15.51
N ALA A 528 -18.04 -0.03 16.33
CA ALA A 528 -17.02 -0.95 15.86
C ALA A 528 -17.61 -2.24 15.31
N GLY A 529 -16.98 -2.76 14.25
CA GLY A 529 -17.17 -4.14 13.79
C GLY A 529 -16.57 -5.15 14.79
N ILE A 530 -16.81 -6.44 14.54
CA ILE A 530 -16.35 -7.50 15.43
C ILE A 530 -14.83 -7.51 15.61
N ASP A 531 -14.08 -7.20 14.55
CA ASP A 531 -12.62 -7.27 14.54
C ASP A 531 -11.97 -6.29 15.52
N ALA A 532 -12.36 -5.01 15.45
CA ALA A 532 -11.87 -3.97 16.36
C ALA A 532 -12.34 -4.20 17.82
N LEU A 533 -13.52 -4.79 18.03
CA LEU A 533 -13.98 -5.17 19.37
C LEU A 533 -13.11 -6.30 19.95
N VAL A 534 -12.82 -7.34 19.15
CA VAL A 534 -11.99 -8.47 19.55
C VAL A 534 -10.55 -8.01 19.82
N GLU A 535 -9.98 -7.16 18.96
CA GLU A 535 -8.64 -6.60 19.16
C GLU A 535 -8.55 -5.80 20.47
N ALA A 536 -9.53 -4.95 20.76
CA ALA A 536 -9.59 -4.23 22.03
C ALA A 536 -9.68 -5.17 23.23
N ILE A 537 -10.47 -6.25 23.13
CA ILE A 537 -10.59 -7.27 24.17
C ILE A 537 -9.25 -8.00 24.38
N GLU A 538 -8.55 -8.38 23.31
CA GLU A 538 -7.24 -9.03 23.37
C GLU A 538 -6.19 -8.15 24.05
N VAL A 539 -6.12 -6.87 23.69
CA VAL A 539 -5.24 -5.89 24.34
C VAL A 539 -5.54 -5.81 25.84
N LEU A 540 -6.82 -5.71 26.22
CA LEU A 540 -7.22 -5.63 27.62
C LEU A 540 -6.99 -6.92 28.41
N ALA A 541 -7.21 -8.08 27.78
CA ALA A 541 -6.94 -9.38 28.37
C ALA A 541 -5.43 -9.57 28.59
N ALA A 542 -4.60 -9.23 27.60
CA ALA A 542 -3.14 -9.28 27.72
C ALA A 542 -2.64 -8.41 28.88
N ILE A 543 -3.21 -7.22 29.07
CA ILE A 543 -2.89 -6.35 30.20
C ILE A 543 -3.35 -6.99 31.53
N GLY A 544 -4.56 -7.55 31.58
CA GLY A 544 -5.10 -8.23 32.75
C GLY A 544 -4.29 -9.47 33.17
N GLU A 545 -3.71 -10.18 32.21
CA GLU A 545 -2.82 -11.33 32.41
C GLU A 545 -1.37 -10.92 32.77
N GLY A 546 -1.04 -9.63 32.70
CA GLY A 546 0.30 -9.11 33.00
C GLY A 546 1.32 -9.37 31.91
N THR A 547 0.89 -9.58 30.65
CA THR A 547 1.78 -9.84 29.50
C THR A 547 2.22 -8.57 28.77
N VAL A 548 1.77 -7.40 29.23
CA VAL A 548 2.20 -6.09 28.70
C VAL A 548 3.17 -5.42 29.67
N ALA A 549 4.44 -5.34 29.27
CA ALA A 549 5.52 -4.84 30.12
C ALA A 549 5.27 -3.42 30.68
N GLY A 550 4.68 -2.52 29.87
CA GLY A 550 4.35 -1.16 30.28
C GLY A 550 3.28 -1.06 31.37
N MET A 551 2.52 -2.13 31.62
CA MET A 551 1.38 -2.15 32.55
C MET A 551 1.58 -3.09 33.75
N ALA A 552 2.75 -3.72 33.88
CA ALA A 552 3.00 -4.78 34.86
C ALA A 552 2.83 -4.37 36.35
N GLU A 553 2.93 -3.09 36.68
CA GLU A 553 2.81 -2.58 38.07
C GLU A 553 1.51 -1.78 38.33
N VAL A 554 0.63 -1.64 37.33
CA VAL A 554 -0.51 -0.73 37.43
C VAL A 554 -1.77 -1.51 37.86
N GLU A 555 -2.26 -1.28 39.08
CA GLU A 555 -3.49 -1.89 39.58
C GLU A 555 -4.74 -1.32 38.88
N ARG A 556 -5.17 -1.95 37.78
CA ARG A 556 -6.36 -1.56 36.98
C ARG A 556 -7.39 -2.67 36.75
N GLY A 557 -7.28 -3.76 37.51
CA GLY A 557 -8.10 -4.96 37.31
C GLY A 557 -9.61 -4.67 37.24
N ALA A 558 -10.14 -3.77 38.09
CA ALA A 558 -11.56 -3.44 38.10
C ALA A 558 -12.03 -2.69 36.83
N SER A 559 -11.28 -1.69 36.37
CA SER A 559 -11.62 -0.92 35.17
C SER A 559 -11.50 -1.78 33.90
N ILE A 560 -10.45 -2.60 33.83
CA ILE A 560 -10.22 -3.54 32.72
C ILE A 560 -11.34 -4.58 32.68
N SER A 561 -11.68 -5.21 33.81
CA SER A 561 -12.76 -6.21 33.88
C SER A 561 -14.09 -5.61 33.42
N SER A 562 -14.42 -4.39 33.85
CA SER A 562 -15.63 -3.71 33.41
C SER A 562 -15.65 -3.38 31.91
N ALA A 563 -14.50 -3.03 31.32
CA ALA A 563 -14.41 -2.78 29.88
C ALA A 563 -14.53 -4.09 29.08
N LEU A 564 -13.87 -5.17 29.54
CA LEU A 564 -13.97 -6.51 28.96
C LEU A 564 -15.42 -7.00 28.91
N GLU A 565 -16.20 -6.83 29.98
CA GLU A 565 -17.62 -7.20 30.02
C GLU A 565 -18.43 -6.46 28.93
N ILE A 566 -18.28 -5.13 28.84
CA ILE A 566 -19.04 -4.30 27.89
C ILE A 566 -18.68 -4.61 26.44
N LEU A 567 -17.39 -4.72 26.14
CA LEU A 567 -16.93 -5.00 24.78
C LEU A 567 -17.30 -6.43 24.35
N SER A 568 -17.25 -7.41 25.26
CA SER A 568 -17.66 -8.78 24.97
C SER A 568 -19.15 -8.86 24.66
N ASP A 569 -20.00 -8.17 25.43
CA ASP A 569 -21.44 -8.10 25.15
C ASP A 569 -21.73 -7.45 23.78
N ALA A 570 -21.00 -6.40 23.43
CA ALA A 570 -21.10 -5.76 22.11
C ALA A 570 -20.65 -6.69 20.97
N ALA A 571 -19.52 -7.38 21.15
CA ALA A 571 -19.01 -8.32 20.15
C ALA A 571 -20.02 -9.43 19.85
N VAL A 572 -20.65 -10.01 20.89
CA VAL A 572 -21.69 -11.03 20.75
C VAL A 572 -22.92 -10.50 20.02
N ALA A 573 -23.31 -9.25 20.26
CA ALA A 573 -24.45 -8.63 19.57
C ALA A 573 -24.22 -8.51 18.06
N GLN A 574 -22.98 -8.28 17.63
CA GLN A 574 -22.60 -8.12 16.22
C GLN A 574 -22.52 -9.45 15.46
N VAL A 575 -22.32 -10.59 16.16
CA VAL A 575 -22.13 -11.91 15.52
C VAL A 575 -23.21 -12.22 14.50
N ASN A 576 -24.50 -11.95 14.81
CA ASN A 576 -25.61 -12.27 13.89
C ASN A 576 -25.54 -11.51 12.54
N GLY A 577 -24.92 -10.33 12.51
CA GLY A 577 -24.72 -9.54 11.30
C GLY A 577 -23.77 -10.21 10.30
N LEU A 578 -22.93 -11.15 10.77
CA LEU A 578 -21.93 -11.82 9.95
C LEU A 578 -22.47 -13.04 9.19
N SER A 579 -23.76 -13.38 9.32
CA SER A 579 -24.34 -14.58 8.70
C SER A 579 -24.20 -14.63 7.18
N GLY A 580 -24.11 -13.47 6.52
CA GLY A 580 -23.91 -13.37 5.08
C GLY A 580 -22.48 -13.00 4.66
N SER A 581 -21.51 -12.99 5.58
CA SER A 581 -20.13 -12.60 5.27
C SER A 581 -19.37 -13.71 4.55
N ASP A 582 -18.60 -13.33 3.53
CA ASP A 582 -17.66 -14.19 2.81
C ASP A 582 -16.20 -13.72 3.02
N ASP A 583 -15.94 -12.90 4.04
CA ASP A 583 -14.60 -12.43 4.40
C ASP A 583 -13.93 -13.38 5.42
N PRO A 584 -12.77 -13.98 5.10
CA PRO A 584 -12.00 -14.77 6.06
C PRO A 584 -11.61 -14.00 7.34
N ALA A 585 -11.47 -12.68 7.30
CA ALA A 585 -11.15 -11.86 8.48
C ALA A 585 -12.27 -11.95 9.54
N ASP A 586 -13.53 -11.97 9.14
CA ASP A 586 -14.66 -12.14 10.04
C ASP A 586 -14.68 -13.54 10.69
N ALA A 587 -14.35 -14.58 9.93
CA ALA A 587 -14.21 -15.93 10.45
C ALA A 587 -13.05 -16.01 11.47
N SER A 588 -11.92 -15.35 11.18
CA SER A 588 -10.79 -15.24 12.11
C SER A 588 -11.19 -14.50 13.39
N ALA A 589 -11.92 -13.39 13.28
CA ALA A 589 -12.39 -12.62 14.43
C ALA A 589 -13.34 -13.43 15.32
N LEU A 590 -14.23 -14.24 14.74
CA LEU A 590 -15.07 -15.19 15.48
C LEU A 590 -14.23 -16.26 16.19
N GLY A 591 -13.20 -16.78 15.53
CA GLY A 591 -12.26 -17.72 16.13
C GLY A 591 -11.52 -17.16 17.34
N ARG A 592 -10.98 -15.95 17.19
CA ARG A 592 -10.35 -15.19 18.28
C ARG A 592 -11.33 -14.93 19.42
N LEU A 593 -12.58 -14.54 19.11
CA LEU A 593 -13.64 -14.34 20.11
C LEU A 593 -13.93 -15.61 20.93
N VAL A 594 -14.01 -16.78 20.29
CA VAL A 594 -14.20 -18.07 20.99
C VAL A 594 -12.96 -18.49 21.79
N ALA A 595 -11.76 -18.10 21.34
CA ALA A 595 -10.52 -18.39 22.06
C ALA A 595 -10.38 -17.60 23.37
N LEU A 596 -11.04 -16.45 23.48
CA LEU A 596 -11.07 -15.64 24.70
C LEU A 596 -11.79 -16.40 25.83
N ARG A 597 -11.05 -16.80 26.87
CA ARG A 597 -11.55 -17.61 28.00
C ARG A 597 -12.36 -16.81 29.03
N HIS A 598 -12.63 -15.53 28.79
CA HIS A 598 -13.31 -14.65 29.71
C HIS A 598 -14.76 -14.44 29.28
N THR A 599 -15.68 -14.71 30.21
CA THR A 599 -17.15 -14.47 30.20
C THR A 599 -18.08 -15.63 29.78
N ASP A 600 -19.27 -15.63 30.40
CA ASP A 600 -20.46 -16.49 30.17
C ASP A 600 -21.06 -16.39 28.73
N VAL A 601 -20.28 -15.87 27.77
CA VAL A 601 -20.64 -15.64 26.37
C VAL A 601 -20.93 -16.96 25.62
N GLY A 602 -20.36 -18.08 26.07
CA GLY A 602 -20.43 -19.36 25.39
C GLY A 602 -21.84 -19.83 25.05
N MET A 603 -22.85 -19.59 25.89
CA MET A 603 -24.23 -20.04 25.61
C MET A 603 -24.93 -19.22 24.52
N ARG A 604 -24.75 -17.89 24.52
CA ARG A 604 -25.36 -17.00 23.51
C ARG A 604 -24.66 -17.16 22.16
N LEU A 605 -23.34 -17.25 22.18
CA LEU A 605 -22.52 -17.48 21.00
C LEU A 605 -22.83 -18.84 20.37
N ALA A 606 -22.91 -19.92 21.15
CA ALA A 606 -23.28 -21.24 20.64
C ALA A 606 -24.67 -21.27 19.99
N HIS A 607 -25.63 -20.45 20.44
CA HIS A 607 -26.94 -20.34 19.79
C HIS A 607 -26.85 -19.71 18.40
N SER A 608 -26.12 -18.59 18.26
CA SER A 608 -25.90 -17.95 16.95
C SER A 608 -25.12 -18.85 16.00
N LEU A 609 -24.07 -19.52 16.47
CA LEU A 609 -23.27 -20.43 15.67
C LEU A 609 -24.08 -21.63 15.14
N ARG A 610 -25.05 -22.16 15.91
CA ARG A 610 -25.96 -23.22 15.42
C ARG A 610 -26.82 -22.75 14.24
N SER A 611 -27.30 -21.50 14.28
CA SER A 611 -28.00 -20.91 13.14
C SER A 611 -27.07 -20.80 11.94
N PHE A 612 -25.82 -20.38 12.16
CA PHE A 612 -24.84 -20.16 11.10
C PHE A 612 -24.52 -21.46 10.37
N ALA A 613 -24.31 -22.56 11.09
CA ALA A 613 -24.01 -23.87 10.51
C ALA A 613 -25.04 -24.38 9.49
N SER A 614 -26.25 -23.81 9.44
CA SER A 614 -27.33 -24.19 8.51
C SER A 614 -27.80 -23.08 7.55
N THR A 615 -27.71 -21.80 7.94
CA THR A 615 -28.33 -20.68 7.21
C THR A 615 -27.37 -19.61 6.73
N ALA A 616 -26.12 -19.62 7.21
CA ALA A 616 -25.12 -18.63 6.83
C ALA A 616 -24.49 -18.94 5.46
N SER A 617 -23.61 -18.06 4.99
CA SER A 617 -22.74 -18.30 3.84
C SER A 617 -21.91 -19.59 4.00
N PRO A 618 -21.44 -20.21 2.91
CA PRO A 618 -20.60 -21.40 2.99
C PRO A 618 -19.37 -21.20 3.89
N LEU A 619 -18.72 -20.03 3.82
CA LEU A 619 -17.57 -19.69 4.66
C LEU A 619 -17.95 -19.66 6.14
N MET A 620 -19.03 -18.97 6.51
CA MET A 620 -19.44 -18.86 7.90
C MET A 620 -20.07 -20.15 8.45
N GLN A 621 -20.64 -21.00 7.60
CA GLN A 621 -21.00 -22.38 7.97
C GLN A 621 -19.77 -23.19 8.37
N GLY A 622 -18.66 -23.05 7.65
CA GLY A 622 -17.38 -23.68 7.94
C GLY A 622 -16.83 -23.24 9.29
N ALA A 623 -16.73 -21.92 9.49
CA ALA A 623 -16.31 -21.31 10.74
C ALA A 623 -17.17 -21.80 11.92
N ALA A 624 -18.50 -21.73 11.79
CA ALA A 624 -19.41 -22.15 12.84
C ALA A 624 -19.28 -23.64 13.19
N THR A 625 -19.03 -24.50 12.22
CA THR A 625 -18.84 -25.95 12.46
C THR A 625 -17.61 -26.21 13.33
N GLY A 626 -16.46 -25.59 13.00
CA GLY A 626 -15.24 -25.72 13.79
C GLY A 626 -15.38 -25.15 15.20
N LEU A 627 -16.00 -23.98 15.32
CA LEU A 627 -16.18 -23.30 16.59
C LEU A 627 -17.17 -24.03 17.52
N LEU A 628 -18.24 -24.61 16.98
CA LEU A 628 -19.17 -25.43 17.76
C LEU A 628 -18.51 -26.71 18.28
N GLN A 629 -17.66 -27.35 17.47
CA GLN A 629 -16.87 -28.50 17.93
C GLN A 629 -15.93 -28.10 19.07
N ARG A 630 -15.23 -26.97 18.95
CA ARG A 630 -14.36 -26.43 20.00
C ARG A 630 -15.11 -26.11 21.30
N LEU A 631 -16.40 -25.81 21.21
CA LEU A 631 -17.31 -25.59 22.33
C LEU A 631 -18.00 -26.88 22.84
N ASP A 632 -17.61 -28.06 22.34
CA ASP A 632 -18.21 -29.37 22.66
C ASP A 632 -19.73 -29.43 22.37
N GLN A 633 -20.17 -28.74 21.31
CA GLN A 633 -21.56 -28.68 20.84
C GLN A 633 -21.70 -29.47 19.53
N HIS A 634 -22.09 -30.73 19.63
CA HIS A 634 -22.23 -31.62 18.46
C HIS A 634 -23.46 -31.24 17.60
N LEU A 635 -23.30 -31.31 16.28
CA LEU A 635 -24.35 -31.06 15.29
C LEU A 635 -24.77 -32.38 14.63
N ASP A 636 -25.96 -32.89 14.97
CA ASP A 636 -26.48 -34.14 14.37
C ASP A 636 -27.06 -33.95 12.94
N ASP A 637 -27.47 -32.73 12.60
CA ASP A 637 -28.24 -32.42 11.37
C ASP A 637 -27.39 -31.82 10.22
N VAL A 638 -26.07 -31.69 10.38
CA VAL A 638 -25.18 -31.06 9.38
C VAL A 638 -24.37 -32.14 8.63
N PRO A 639 -24.18 -32.02 7.29
CA PRO A 639 -23.38 -32.97 6.54
C PRO A 639 -21.93 -33.04 7.05
N SER A 640 -21.41 -34.26 7.18
CA SER A 640 -20.00 -34.52 7.54
C SER A 640 -19.03 -33.94 6.50
N ILE A 641 -17.76 -33.74 6.87
CA ILE A 641 -16.69 -33.26 5.98
C ILE A 641 -16.56 -34.19 4.78
N ALA A 642 -16.51 -35.51 4.99
CA ALA A 642 -16.49 -36.49 3.91
C ALA A 642 -17.74 -36.37 3.00
N GLY A 643 -18.91 -36.11 3.59
CA GLY A 643 -20.15 -35.89 2.86
C GLY A 643 -20.09 -34.67 1.93
N ARG A 644 -19.53 -33.55 2.42
CA ARG A 644 -19.35 -32.32 1.64
C ARG A 644 -18.34 -32.52 0.50
N ILE A 645 -17.20 -33.16 0.77
CA ILE A 645 -16.18 -33.46 -0.26
C ILE A 645 -16.77 -34.34 -1.38
N ARG A 646 -17.54 -35.40 -1.02
CA ARG A 646 -18.21 -36.26 -2.02
C ARG A 646 -19.29 -35.52 -2.80
N GLY A 647 -20.03 -34.62 -2.14
CA GLY A 647 -21.10 -33.81 -2.72
C GLY A 647 -20.63 -32.72 -3.69
N ALA A 648 -19.35 -32.34 -3.67
CA ALA A 648 -18.73 -31.32 -4.51
C ALA A 648 -18.55 -31.75 -5.99
N ALA A 649 -19.66 -32.09 -6.66
CA ALA A 649 -19.67 -32.61 -8.03
C ALA A 649 -19.79 -31.51 -9.10
N SER A 650 -20.38 -30.37 -8.78
CA SER A 650 -20.52 -29.21 -9.67
C SER A 650 -19.55 -28.09 -9.28
N THR A 651 -19.30 -27.15 -10.19
CA THR A 651 -18.56 -25.89 -9.90
C THR A 651 -19.07 -25.20 -8.63
N ASP A 652 -20.38 -24.98 -8.50
CA ASP A 652 -20.95 -24.29 -7.32
C ASP A 652 -20.65 -25.06 -6.02
N ALA A 653 -20.73 -26.40 -6.06
CA ALA A 653 -20.46 -27.22 -4.89
C ALA A 653 -18.96 -27.33 -4.54
N ARG A 654 -18.07 -27.16 -5.53
CA ARG A 654 -16.61 -27.05 -5.31
C ARG A 654 -16.25 -25.71 -4.68
N HIS A 655 -16.85 -24.62 -5.15
CA HIS A 655 -16.68 -23.29 -4.57
C HIS A 655 -17.23 -23.23 -3.13
N ASP A 656 -18.43 -23.78 -2.88
CA ASP A 656 -18.99 -23.88 -1.54
C ASP A 656 -18.08 -24.69 -0.60
N LEU A 657 -17.46 -25.77 -1.11
CA LEU A 657 -16.49 -26.57 -0.35
C LEU A 657 -15.22 -25.78 -0.02
N GLU A 658 -14.67 -25.03 -0.97
CA GLU A 658 -13.51 -24.16 -0.77
C GLU A 658 -13.80 -23.10 0.31
N CYS A 659 -14.88 -22.34 0.17
CA CYS A 659 -15.28 -21.33 1.15
C CYS A 659 -15.50 -21.95 2.53
N TRP A 660 -16.19 -23.09 2.59
CA TRP A 660 -16.45 -23.81 3.84
C TRP A 660 -15.17 -24.29 4.53
N LEU A 661 -14.22 -24.88 3.79
CA LEU A 661 -12.93 -25.29 4.35
C LEU A 661 -12.10 -24.07 4.81
N THR A 662 -12.09 -22.99 4.02
CA THR A 662 -11.43 -21.73 4.36
C THR A 662 -11.95 -21.18 5.69
N GLY A 663 -13.28 -21.13 5.86
CA GLY A 663 -13.89 -20.67 7.11
C GLY A 663 -13.59 -21.58 8.31
N LEU A 664 -13.63 -22.90 8.12
CA LEU A 664 -13.29 -23.89 9.16
C LEU A 664 -11.86 -23.70 9.66
N ILE A 665 -10.92 -23.59 8.73
CA ILE A 665 -9.48 -23.50 9.00
C ILE A 665 -9.11 -22.13 9.58
N THR A 666 -9.67 -21.06 9.03
CA THR A 666 -9.37 -19.69 9.49
C THR A 666 -9.92 -19.43 10.89
N ALA A 667 -11.13 -19.92 11.20
CA ALA A 667 -11.73 -19.75 12.52
C ALA A 667 -11.14 -20.70 13.58
N SER A 668 -10.58 -21.84 13.18
CA SER A 668 -10.11 -22.89 14.11
C SER A 668 -8.88 -23.63 13.58
N PRO A 669 -7.74 -22.94 13.41
CA PRO A 669 -6.54 -23.52 12.77
C PRO A 669 -5.96 -24.72 13.52
N ASP A 670 -6.05 -24.74 14.85
CA ASP A 670 -5.50 -25.82 15.69
C ASP A 670 -6.42 -27.07 15.75
N LEU A 671 -7.70 -26.93 15.37
CA LEU A 671 -8.71 -27.97 15.60
C LEU A 671 -8.43 -29.26 14.83
N LEU A 672 -7.94 -29.15 13.59
CA LEU A 672 -7.66 -30.31 12.73
C LEU A 672 -6.48 -31.16 13.23
N ALA A 673 -5.56 -30.59 13.99
CA ALA A 673 -4.42 -31.32 14.55
C ALA A 673 -4.80 -32.05 15.87
N ASP A 674 -5.73 -31.47 16.64
CA ASP A 674 -6.05 -31.92 18.00
C ASP A 674 -7.30 -32.82 18.09
N ASP A 675 -8.28 -32.68 17.19
CA ASP A 675 -9.52 -33.46 17.18
C ASP A 675 -9.42 -34.69 16.23
N ARG A 676 -9.41 -35.89 16.82
CA ARG A 676 -9.28 -37.15 16.08
C ARG A 676 -10.50 -37.48 15.22
N ASP A 677 -11.70 -37.12 15.66
CA ASP A 677 -12.94 -37.52 14.97
C ASP A 677 -13.13 -36.68 13.71
N LEU A 678 -12.84 -35.36 13.78
CA LEU A 678 -12.82 -34.49 12.61
C LEU A 678 -11.70 -34.85 11.64
N LEU A 679 -10.51 -35.16 12.14
CA LEU A 679 -9.38 -35.58 11.31
C LEU A 679 -9.69 -36.90 10.59
N ASP A 680 -10.34 -37.85 11.25
CA ASP A 680 -10.76 -39.11 10.65
C ASP A 680 -11.85 -38.90 9.58
N ASP A 681 -12.87 -38.06 9.82
CA ASP A 681 -13.90 -37.73 8.82
C ASP A 681 -13.31 -37.01 7.59
N LEU A 682 -12.41 -36.05 7.80
CA LEU A 682 -11.65 -35.41 6.73
C LEU A 682 -10.81 -36.44 5.95
N ARG A 683 -10.17 -37.39 6.64
CA ARG A 683 -9.41 -38.50 6.04
C ARG A 683 -10.28 -39.36 5.14
N PHE A 684 -11.45 -39.79 5.61
CA PHE A 684 -12.41 -40.56 4.80
C PHE A 684 -12.96 -39.79 3.60
N GLY A 685 -12.92 -38.45 3.64
CA GLY A 685 -13.27 -37.60 2.51
C GLY A 685 -12.22 -37.58 1.40
N VAL A 686 -10.94 -37.66 1.75
CA VAL A 686 -9.81 -37.51 0.82
C VAL A 686 -9.23 -38.86 0.37
N GLU A 687 -9.05 -39.82 1.27
CA GLU A 687 -8.38 -41.11 0.99
C GLU A 687 -9.30 -42.10 0.26
N ASP A 688 -10.57 -42.18 0.64
CA ASP A 688 -11.53 -43.14 0.08
C ASP A 688 -12.18 -42.68 -1.24
N LEU A 689 -11.83 -41.47 -1.71
CA LEU A 689 -12.41 -40.89 -2.92
C LEU A 689 -11.87 -41.58 -4.18
N GLU A 690 -12.70 -41.82 -5.19
CA GLU A 690 -12.22 -42.30 -6.49
C GLU A 690 -11.23 -41.29 -7.09
N GLU A 691 -10.15 -41.76 -7.71
CA GLU A 691 -9.03 -40.89 -8.16
C GLU A 691 -9.46 -39.78 -9.12
N ALA A 692 -10.30 -40.08 -10.11
CA ALA A 692 -10.83 -39.08 -11.02
C ALA A 692 -11.67 -38.02 -10.29
N LEU A 693 -12.40 -38.44 -9.25
CA LEU A 693 -13.16 -37.52 -8.41
C LEU A 693 -12.23 -36.67 -7.54
N PHE A 694 -11.19 -37.26 -6.97
CA PHE A 694 -10.17 -36.56 -6.19
C PHE A 694 -9.48 -35.47 -7.02
N ILE A 695 -8.99 -35.80 -8.22
CA ILE A 695 -8.33 -34.82 -9.11
C ILE A 695 -9.27 -33.66 -9.45
N ALA A 696 -10.55 -33.92 -9.70
CA ALA A 696 -11.54 -32.88 -10.00
C ALA A 696 -11.87 -31.96 -8.80
N ARG A 697 -11.62 -32.40 -7.56
CA ARG A 697 -11.88 -31.63 -6.32
C ARG A 697 -10.60 -31.07 -5.69
N LEU A 698 -9.45 -31.49 -6.19
CA LEU A 698 -8.14 -31.12 -5.68
C LEU A 698 -7.91 -29.59 -5.63
N PRO A 699 -8.32 -28.77 -6.62
CA PRO A 699 -8.15 -27.32 -6.52
C PRO A 699 -8.93 -26.69 -5.37
N ALA A 700 -10.21 -27.06 -5.19
CA ALA A 700 -11.03 -26.57 -4.08
C ALA A 700 -10.50 -27.05 -2.71
N LEU A 701 -10.00 -28.29 -2.64
CA LEU A 701 -9.31 -28.79 -1.44
C LEU A 701 -8.05 -27.96 -1.17
N ARG A 702 -7.18 -27.80 -2.17
CA ARG A 702 -5.93 -27.02 -2.07
C ARG A 702 -6.18 -25.59 -1.61
N ALA A 703 -7.18 -24.92 -2.19
CA ALA A 703 -7.61 -23.57 -1.85
C ALA A 703 -8.12 -23.47 -0.40
N GLY A 704 -8.95 -24.42 0.04
CA GLY A 704 -9.47 -24.46 1.41
C GLY A 704 -8.37 -24.52 2.47
N PHE A 705 -7.25 -25.19 2.19
CA PHE A 705 -6.07 -25.27 3.07
C PHE A 705 -5.05 -24.14 2.85
N ASP A 706 -5.31 -23.22 1.92
CA ASP A 706 -4.39 -22.13 1.62
C ASP A 706 -4.18 -21.14 2.79
N PRO A 707 -5.18 -20.84 3.65
CA PRO A 707 -4.97 -19.98 4.82
C PRO A 707 -3.93 -20.51 5.83
N MET A 708 -3.58 -21.80 5.79
CA MET A 708 -2.57 -22.37 6.70
C MET A 708 -1.16 -21.98 6.28
N SER A 709 -0.32 -21.65 7.25
CA SER A 709 1.11 -21.47 7.04
C SER A 709 1.80 -22.77 6.62
N ALA A 710 2.95 -22.61 5.95
CA ALA A 710 3.84 -23.71 5.58
C ALA A 710 4.20 -24.64 6.75
N ALA A 711 4.31 -24.12 7.99
CA ALA A 711 4.61 -24.91 9.18
C ALA A 711 3.38 -25.68 9.69
N GLU A 712 2.18 -25.11 9.59
CA GLU A 712 0.92 -25.77 9.98
C GLU A 712 0.57 -26.91 9.03
N ARG A 713 0.73 -26.70 7.71
CA ARG A 713 0.51 -27.75 6.70
C ARG A 713 1.44 -28.94 6.94
N GLU A 714 2.70 -28.71 7.34
CA GLU A 714 3.65 -29.78 7.67
C GLU A 714 3.26 -30.52 8.97
N ARG A 715 2.79 -29.81 10.01
CA ARG A 715 2.27 -30.42 11.24
C ARG A 715 1.06 -31.31 10.96
N LEU A 716 0.14 -30.86 10.11
CA LEU A 716 -1.02 -31.65 9.69
C LEU A 716 -0.59 -32.90 8.91
N MET A 717 0.38 -32.79 8.00
CA MET A 717 0.98 -33.95 7.31
C MET A 717 1.58 -34.97 8.30
N GLU A 718 2.27 -34.51 9.35
CA GLU A 718 2.80 -35.38 10.39
C GLU A 718 1.70 -36.07 11.20
N ALA A 719 0.64 -35.35 11.58
CA ALA A 719 -0.51 -35.90 12.30
C ALA A 719 -1.25 -36.99 11.49
N LEU A 720 -1.43 -36.76 10.18
CA LEU A 720 -2.00 -37.73 9.24
C LEU A 720 -1.13 -38.99 9.09
N GLY A 721 0.20 -38.83 9.08
CA GLY A 721 1.15 -39.95 9.01
C GLY A 721 1.31 -40.74 10.32
N ALA A 722 1.21 -40.10 11.49
CA ALA A 722 1.40 -40.75 12.78
C ALA A 722 0.33 -41.81 13.11
N ASN A 723 -0.89 -41.64 12.59
CA ASN A 723 -2.00 -42.59 12.79
C ASN A 723 -2.01 -43.77 11.78
N HIS A 724 -1.11 -43.81 10.79
CA HIS A 724 -0.93 -45.00 9.92
C HIS A 724 -0.25 -46.18 10.63
N VAL A 725 0.25 -46.00 11.86
CA VAL A 725 0.63 -47.11 12.73
C VAL A 725 -0.65 -47.78 13.25
N ARG A 726 -1.22 -48.68 12.44
CA ARG A 726 -2.23 -49.63 12.95
C ARG A 726 -1.67 -50.29 14.22
N PRO A 727 -2.44 -50.40 15.32
CA PRO A 727 -1.98 -51.14 16.49
C PRO A 727 -1.76 -52.60 16.09
N SER A 728 -0.50 -52.99 15.84
CA SER A 728 -0.18 -54.31 15.31
C SER A 728 -0.16 -55.34 16.44
N HIS A 729 -1.30 -55.94 16.74
CA HIS A 729 -1.37 -57.28 17.35
C HIS A 729 -1.26 -58.40 16.30
N VAL A 730 -0.89 -58.08 15.06
CA VAL A 730 -0.75 -59.05 13.97
C VAL A 730 0.68 -59.60 13.92
N PRO A 731 0.88 -60.93 14.06
CA PRO A 731 2.18 -61.59 13.97
C PRO A 731 2.93 -61.25 12.67
N ALA A 732 4.27 -61.21 12.74
CA ALA A 732 5.11 -60.87 11.59
C ALA A 732 4.92 -61.81 10.38
N GLU A 733 4.61 -63.09 10.62
CA GLU A 733 4.30 -64.06 9.55
C GLU A 733 3.03 -63.71 8.78
N GLU A 734 2.00 -63.23 9.47
CA GLU A 734 0.72 -62.88 8.85
C GLU A 734 0.82 -61.59 8.04
N ARG A 735 1.60 -60.61 8.56
CA ARG A 735 2.00 -59.41 7.79
C ARG A 735 2.84 -59.75 6.56
N GLY A 736 3.78 -60.68 6.69
CA GLY A 736 4.57 -61.17 5.56
C GLY A 736 3.70 -61.85 4.50
N ARG A 737 2.67 -62.60 4.92
CA ARG A 737 1.73 -63.24 4.00
C ARG A 737 0.84 -62.21 3.28
N TRP A 738 0.27 -61.25 4.00
CA TRP A 738 -0.52 -60.17 3.39
C TRP A 738 0.32 -59.31 2.45
N ALA A 739 1.54 -58.95 2.82
CA ALA A 739 2.44 -58.20 1.95
C ALA A 739 2.80 -58.99 0.68
N ALA A 740 2.99 -60.31 0.77
CA ALA A 740 3.22 -61.16 -0.40
C ALA A 740 1.97 -61.30 -1.28
N GLU A 741 0.79 -61.40 -0.68
CA GLU A 741 -0.50 -61.45 -1.39
C GLU A 741 -0.82 -60.12 -2.08
N ASP A 742 -0.60 -58.98 -1.41
CA ASP A 742 -0.75 -57.62 -1.95
C ASP A 742 0.26 -57.36 -3.07
N LEU A 743 1.53 -57.74 -2.90
CA LEU A 743 2.54 -57.61 -3.95
C LEU A 743 2.18 -58.47 -5.17
N ALA A 744 1.70 -59.69 -4.96
CA ALA A 744 1.25 -60.57 -6.05
C ALA A 744 -0.01 -60.03 -6.74
N ALA A 745 -0.94 -59.41 -6.00
CA ALA A 745 -2.12 -58.74 -6.54
C ALA A 745 -1.72 -57.50 -7.35
N TRP A 746 -0.80 -56.68 -6.82
CA TRP A 746 -0.26 -55.50 -7.48
C TRP A 746 0.50 -55.86 -8.78
N GLU A 747 1.38 -56.86 -8.74
CA GLU A 747 2.08 -57.37 -9.94
C GLU A 747 1.11 -57.93 -10.98
N ARG A 748 -0.03 -58.46 -10.53
CA ARG A 748 -1.08 -58.97 -11.43
C ARG A 748 -1.90 -57.85 -12.04
N LEU A 749 -2.21 -56.80 -11.28
CA LEU A 749 -2.83 -55.57 -11.78
C LEU A 749 -1.91 -54.86 -12.79
N GLN A 750 -0.61 -54.77 -12.50
CA GLN A 750 0.43 -54.25 -13.41
C GLN A 750 0.46 -55.02 -14.73
N ARG A 751 0.51 -56.35 -14.69
CA ARG A 751 0.47 -57.19 -15.91
C ARG A 751 -0.83 -57.06 -16.72
N LEU A 752 -1.94 -56.72 -16.07
CA LEU A 752 -3.23 -56.52 -16.73
C LEU A 752 -3.39 -55.09 -17.29
N GLY A 753 -2.40 -54.21 -17.08
CA GLY A 753 -2.55 -52.78 -17.39
C GLY A 753 -3.61 -52.08 -16.53
N LEU A 754 -4.03 -52.71 -15.43
CA LEU A 754 -5.05 -52.21 -14.49
C LEU A 754 -4.42 -51.64 -13.22
N ALA A 755 -3.09 -51.74 -13.06
CA ALA A 755 -2.37 -50.88 -12.13
C ALA A 755 -2.13 -49.54 -12.83
N SER A 756 -3.17 -48.73 -12.99
CA SER A 756 -2.92 -47.29 -12.99
C SER A 756 -2.27 -46.97 -11.64
N ALA A 757 -1.25 -46.11 -11.65
CA ALA A 757 -0.52 -45.71 -10.46
C ALA A 757 -1.44 -44.93 -9.53
N ALA A 758 -2.28 -45.65 -8.78
CA ALA A 758 -3.25 -45.03 -7.90
C ALA A 758 -2.52 -44.17 -6.87
N LEU A 759 -2.90 -42.91 -6.74
CA LEU A 759 -2.32 -42.00 -5.74
C LEU A 759 -2.47 -42.63 -4.35
N THR A 760 -1.35 -42.87 -3.66
CA THR A 760 -1.40 -43.36 -2.28
C THR A 760 -2.01 -42.28 -1.35
N PRO A 761 -2.55 -42.65 -0.19
CA PRO A 761 -3.04 -41.68 0.80
C PRO A 761 -2.05 -40.54 1.07
N GLU A 762 -0.76 -40.87 1.25
CA GLU A 762 0.30 -39.88 1.51
C GLU A 762 0.50 -38.94 0.32
N GLN A 763 0.42 -39.45 -0.92
CA GLN A 763 0.55 -38.64 -2.12
C GLN A 763 -0.66 -37.72 -2.34
N ARG A 764 -1.88 -38.16 -1.97
CA ARG A 764 -3.08 -37.31 -2.01
C ARG A 764 -2.96 -36.14 -1.04
N TRP A 765 -2.50 -36.41 0.18
CA TRP A 765 -2.27 -35.37 1.17
C TRP A 765 -1.12 -34.43 0.80
N ALA A 766 -0.04 -34.96 0.20
CA ALA A 766 1.03 -34.15 -0.37
C ALA A 766 0.51 -33.18 -1.45
N LEU A 767 -0.47 -33.60 -2.27
CA LEU A 767 -1.10 -32.75 -3.27
C LEU A 767 -2.06 -31.71 -2.67
N VAL A 768 -2.91 -32.10 -1.70
CA VAL A 768 -3.87 -31.20 -1.04
C VAL A 768 -3.16 -30.11 -0.22
N LEU A 769 -2.11 -30.49 0.50
CA LEU A 769 -1.34 -29.56 1.34
C LEU A 769 -0.16 -28.92 0.59
N GLY A 770 0.11 -29.37 -0.63
CA GLY A 770 1.25 -29.01 -1.48
C GLY A 770 2.56 -28.95 -0.71
N ARG A 771 2.87 -30.09 -0.09
CA ARG A 771 4.09 -30.33 0.67
C ARG A 771 4.66 -31.67 0.25
N ARG A 772 5.95 -31.86 0.56
CA ARG A 772 6.67 -33.12 0.31
C ARG A 772 6.61 -33.59 -1.16
N HIS A 773 6.76 -32.67 -2.12
CA HIS A 773 6.78 -33.01 -3.56
C HIS A 773 7.82 -34.07 -3.95
N HIS A 774 8.86 -34.28 -3.14
CA HIS A 774 9.85 -35.34 -3.31
C HIS A 774 9.27 -36.77 -3.14
N GLU A 775 8.11 -36.91 -2.49
CA GLU A 775 7.37 -38.17 -2.35
C GLU A 775 6.55 -38.51 -3.63
N LEU A 776 6.38 -37.54 -4.53
CA LEU A 776 5.73 -37.73 -5.83
C LEU A 776 6.74 -38.29 -6.85
N THR A 777 6.74 -39.62 -7.00
CA THR A 777 7.67 -40.31 -7.90
C THR A 777 7.26 -40.24 -9.38
N ASP A 778 5.95 -40.22 -9.66
CA ASP A 778 5.40 -40.09 -11.00
C ASP A 778 5.58 -38.66 -11.56
N PRO A 779 6.14 -38.49 -12.78
CA PRO A 779 6.19 -37.20 -13.46
C PRO A 779 4.83 -36.49 -13.61
N GLN A 780 3.72 -37.22 -13.82
CA GLN A 780 2.39 -36.62 -13.96
C GLN A 780 1.90 -36.02 -12.63
N HIS A 781 2.12 -36.70 -11.50
CA HIS A 781 1.76 -36.19 -10.17
C HIS A 781 2.61 -34.96 -9.79
N ARG A 782 3.89 -34.91 -10.18
CA ARG A 782 4.72 -33.70 -10.01
C ARG A 782 4.24 -32.53 -10.87
N ARG A 783 3.73 -32.80 -12.08
CA ARG A 783 3.14 -31.78 -12.96
C ARG A 783 1.83 -31.23 -12.37
N LEU A 784 0.99 -32.08 -11.76
CA LEU A 784 -0.20 -31.68 -11.01
C LEU A 784 0.15 -30.72 -9.86
N ALA A 785 1.10 -31.11 -9.00
CA ALA A 785 1.53 -30.29 -7.87
C ALA A 785 2.05 -28.92 -8.34
N ARG A 786 2.97 -28.92 -9.29
CA ARG A 786 3.57 -27.70 -9.86
C ARG A 786 2.55 -26.77 -10.51
N SER A 787 1.52 -27.32 -11.15
CA SER A 787 0.45 -26.52 -11.77
C SER A 787 -0.42 -25.83 -10.73
N LEU A 788 -0.64 -26.45 -9.55
CA LEU A 788 -1.37 -25.83 -8.45
C LEU A 788 -0.49 -24.87 -7.65
N ASP A 789 0.80 -25.16 -7.47
CA ASP A 789 1.74 -24.24 -6.81
C ASP A 789 1.97 -22.96 -7.61
N GLN A 790 1.70 -22.96 -8.92
CA GLN A 790 1.66 -21.73 -9.72
C GLN A 790 0.53 -20.78 -9.28
N LEU A 791 -0.57 -21.32 -8.73
CA LEU A 791 -1.70 -20.55 -8.21
C LEU A 791 -1.58 -20.28 -6.70
N TYR A 792 -1.34 -21.32 -5.91
CA TYR A 792 -1.37 -21.29 -4.43
C TYR A 792 0.03 -21.22 -3.79
N GLY A 793 1.10 -21.21 -4.59
CA GLY A 793 2.45 -20.97 -4.10
C GLY A 793 2.69 -19.48 -3.93
N SER A 794 3.40 -19.09 -2.88
CA SER A 794 3.68 -17.69 -2.49
C SER A 794 4.64 -16.93 -3.43
N GLY A 795 4.52 -17.11 -4.75
CA GLY A 795 5.24 -16.34 -5.78
C GLY A 795 6.72 -16.72 -5.99
N ALA A 796 7.27 -17.58 -5.14
CA ALA A 796 8.54 -18.28 -5.35
C ALA A 796 8.48 -19.52 -4.45
N GLY A 797 8.82 -20.70 -4.97
CA GLY A 797 8.71 -21.96 -4.24
C GLY A 797 9.07 -21.82 -2.76
N GLU A 798 8.14 -22.20 -1.88
CA GLU A 798 8.27 -22.07 -0.43
C GLU A 798 9.59 -22.68 0.02
N GLY A 799 10.54 -21.79 0.33
CA GLY A 799 11.98 -22.05 0.32
C GLY A 799 12.80 -20.79 0.00
N GLY A 800 12.14 -19.77 -0.57
CA GLY A 800 12.73 -18.47 -0.89
C GLY A 800 12.28 -17.29 -0.01
N ALA A 801 12.23 -17.42 1.33
CA ALA A 801 12.09 -16.24 2.20
C ALA A 801 13.38 -16.02 3.02
N THR A 802 14.02 -14.88 2.75
CA THR A 802 15.14 -14.26 3.50
C THR A 802 16.50 -14.98 3.50
N ALA A 803 17.48 -14.30 2.91
CA ALA A 803 18.90 -14.29 3.32
C ALA A 803 19.46 -15.58 3.96
N SER A 804 19.61 -16.65 3.16
CA SER A 804 20.68 -17.62 3.40
C SER A 804 21.70 -17.52 2.26
N LEU A 805 22.86 -16.95 2.59
CA LEU A 805 24.10 -17.15 1.84
C LEU A 805 24.46 -18.64 1.96
N GLY A 806 23.87 -19.46 1.09
CA GLY A 806 24.01 -20.91 1.12
C GLY A 806 23.44 -21.55 -0.13
N GLY A 807 24.08 -21.32 -1.28
CA GLY A 807 23.70 -21.98 -2.52
C GLY A 807 23.76 -23.50 -2.41
N ARG A 808 22.59 -24.15 -2.42
CA ARG A 808 22.44 -25.51 -2.95
C ARG A 808 21.59 -25.41 -4.21
N GLY A 809 22.21 -25.70 -5.36
CA GLY A 809 21.53 -25.73 -6.64
C GLY A 809 20.49 -26.85 -6.67
N GLY A 810 19.21 -26.49 -6.78
CA GLY A 810 18.13 -27.41 -7.10
C GLY A 810 18.22 -27.89 -8.54
N THR A 811 17.81 -29.13 -8.79
CA THR A 811 17.72 -29.75 -10.13
C THR A 811 16.29 -29.69 -10.68
N GLU A 812 15.42 -28.91 -10.04
CA GLU A 812 14.01 -28.83 -10.41
C GLU A 812 13.79 -27.90 -11.62
N PRO A 813 12.94 -28.29 -12.58
CA PRO A 813 12.59 -27.45 -13.71
C PRO A 813 11.82 -26.21 -13.25
N GLY A 814 12.17 -25.03 -13.76
CA GLY A 814 11.51 -23.76 -13.41
C GLY A 814 10.03 -23.74 -13.78
N TYR A 815 9.22 -22.94 -13.07
CA TYR A 815 7.76 -22.80 -13.18
C TYR A 815 7.24 -22.57 -14.61
N PRO A 816 6.00 -23.02 -14.93
CA PRO A 816 5.47 -22.96 -16.29
C PRO A 816 5.17 -21.51 -16.70
N THR A 817 5.37 -21.19 -17.98
CA THR A 817 4.85 -19.94 -18.56
C THR A 817 3.33 -19.96 -18.61
N ALA A 818 2.65 -18.81 -18.73
CA ALA A 818 1.18 -18.74 -18.81
C ALA A 818 0.56 -19.72 -19.81
N ARG A 819 1.20 -19.85 -20.98
CA ARG A 819 0.75 -20.76 -22.05
C ARG A 819 0.96 -22.23 -21.72
N GLU A 820 2.10 -22.58 -21.12
CA GLU A 820 2.36 -23.93 -20.65
C GLU A 820 1.41 -24.30 -19.52
N TRP A 821 1.14 -23.36 -18.62
CA TRP A 821 0.22 -23.55 -17.51
C TRP A 821 -1.22 -23.77 -17.99
N ALA A 822 -1.72 -22.96 -18.93
CA ALA A 822 -3.03 -23.15 -19.54
C ALA A 822 -3.19 -24.53 -20.21
N SER A 823 -2.14 -24.99 -20.90
CA SER A 823 -2.11 -26.32 -21.53
C SER A 823 -2.06 -27.44 -20.49
N ASP A 824 -1.31 -27.26 -19.42
CA ASP A 824 -1.21 -28.22 -18.31
C ASP A 824 -2.56 -28.35 -17.60
N LEU A 825 -3.26 -27.24 -17.33
CA LEU A 825 -4.57 -27.25 -16.68
C LEU A 825 -5.64 -27.97 -17.52
N ASP A 826 -5.65 -27.73 -18.83
CA ASP A 826 -6.56 -28.39 -19.77
C ASP A 826 -6.35 -29.91 -19.82
N GLU A 827 -5.08 -30.34 -19.90
CA GLU A 827 -4.71 -31.75 -19.99
C GLU A 827 -4.93 -32.51 -18.67
N LEU A 828 -4.71 -31.85 -17.53
CA LEU A 828 -4.70 -32.48 -16.21
C LEU A 828 -6.06 -32.44 -15.50
N PHE A 829 -6.81 -31.35 -15.62
CA PHE A 829 -8.06 -31.15 -14.87
C PHE A 829 -9.30 -31.02 -15.77
N GLY A 830 -9.12 -30.80 -17.08
CA GLY A 830 -10.20 -30.58 -18.03
C GLY A 830 -10.75 -29.14 -18.04
N GLU A 831 -11.65 -28.87 -18.99
CA GLU A 831 -12.13 -27.52 -19.30
C GLU A 831 -12.85 -26.84 -18.12
N GLU A 832 -13.74 -27.55 -17.43
CA GLU A 832 -14.55 -27.02 -16.33
C GLU A 832 -13.69 -26.55 -15.14
N VAL A 833 -12.68 -27.34 -14.76
CA VAL A 833 -11.81 -27.02 -13.62
C VAL A 833 -10.76 -25.96 -13.99
N ARG A 834 -10.34 -25.92 -15.26
CA ARG A 834 -9.46 -24.84 -15.77
C ARG A 834 -10.14 -23.48 -15.68
N GLU A 835 -11.44 -23.41 -15.96
CA GLU A 835 -12.23 -22.18 -15.80
C GLU A 835 -12.29 -21.72 -14.34
N ASP A 836 -12.47 -22.66 -13.40
CA ASP A 836 -12.47 -22.39 -11.96
C ASP A 836 -11.10 -21.81 -11.52
N ILE A 837 -10.00 -22.45 -11.91
CA ILE A 837 -8.61 -22.02 -11.59
C ILE A 837 -8.30 -20.65 -12.21
N ALA A 838 -8.77 -20.37 -13.43
CA ALA A 838 -8.58 -19.08 -14.08
C ALA A 838 -9.29 -17.94 -13.33
N ALA A 839 -10.50 -18.20 -12.83
CA ALA A 839 -11.22 -17.24 -12.00
C ALA A 839 -10.46 -16.96 -10.68
N SER A 840 -10.05 -18.02 -9.96
CA SER A 840 -9.27 -17.88 -8.72
C SER A 840 -7.91 -17.19 -8.93
N ALA A 841 -7.26 -17.40 -10.07
CA ALA A 841 -5.99 -16.74 -10.41
C ALA A 841 -6.13 -15.21 -10.56
N VAL A 842 -7.29 -14.75 -11.05
CA VAL A 842 -7.58 -13.32 -11.18
C VAL A 842 -7.88 -12.71 -9.81
N THR A 843 -8.70 -13.37 -9.00
CA THR A 843 -9.05 -12.91 -7.64
C THR A 843 -7.84 -12.86 -6.71
N SER A 844 -6.92 -13.83 -6.81
CA SER A 844 -5.65 -13.84 -6.07
C SER A 844 -4.58 -12.88 -6.62
N ARG A 845 -4.91 -12.07 -7.65
CA ARG A 845 -4.00 -11.15 -8.34
C ARG A 845 -2.73 -11.82 -8.87
N ASN A 846 -2.84 -13.08 -9.31
CA ASN A 846 -1.73 -13.80 -9.91
C ASN A 846 -1.30 -13.09 -11.21
N PRO A 847 0.01 -12.83 -11.42
CA PRO A 847 0.49 -12.15 -12.63
C PRO A 847 0.09 -12.84 -13.94
N LEU A 848 -0.17 -14.15 -13.92
CA LEU A 848 -0.59 -14.93 -15.08
C LEU A 848 -2.11 -15.09 -15.19
N GLY A 849 -2.87 -14.65 -14.19
CA GLY A 849 -4.31 -14.87 -14.09
C GLY A 849 -5.08 -14.25 -15.26
N MET A 850 -4.73 -13.01 -15.66
CA MET A 850 -5.41 -12.32 -16.75
C MET A 850 -5.10 -12.93 -18.13
N ASP A 851 -3.86 -13.37 -18.36
CA ASP A 851 -3.47 -14.05 -19.59
C ASP A 851 -4.19 -15.40 -19.73
N LEU A 852 -4.30 -16.15 -18.63
CA LEU A 852 -5.08 -17.39 -18.57
C LEU A 852 -6.57 -17.13 -18.82
N LEU A 853 -7.14 -16.09 -18.19
CA LEU A 853 -8.55 -15.71 -18.32
C LEU A 853 -8.91 -15.39 -19.78
N LEU A 854 -8.05 -14.70 -20.51
CA LEU A 854 -8.26 -14.31 -21.91
C LEU A 854 -8.39 -15.51 -22.87
N ASP A 855 -7.81 -16.65 -22.51
CA ASP A 855 -7.84 -17.89 -23.30
C ASP A 855 -9.00 -18.82 -22.90
N VAL A 856 -9.72 -18.52 -21.82
CA VAL A 856 -10.85 -19.33 -21.32
C VAL A 856 -12.17 -18.54 -21.29
N GLN A 857 -13.29 -19.24 -21.14
CA GLN A 857 -14.61 -18.62 -21.01
C GLN A 857 -15.20 -18.92 -19.62
N PRO A 858 -14.64 -18.34 -18.54
CA PRO A 858 -15.08 -18.63 -17.19
C PRO A 858 -16.56 -18.27 -17.02
N ARG A 859 -17.23 -18.95 -16.09
CA ARG A 859 -18.58 -18.62 -15.68
C ARG A 859 -18.62 -17.20 -15.11
N ALA A 860 -19.66 -16.44 -15.46
CA ALA A 860 -19.84 -15.10 -14.93
C ALA A 860 -20.18 -15.13 -13.42
N SER A 861 -19.33 -14.49 -12.62
CA SER A 861 -19.63 -14.10 -11.24
C SER A 861 -19.46 -12.59 -11.09
N VAL A 862 -20.04 -12.03 -10.03
CA VAL A 862 -19.95 -10.58 -9.77
C VAL A 862 -18.55 -10.23 -9.28
N GLU A 863 -17.95 -11.12 -8.50
CA GLU A 863 -16.61 -11.02 -7.94
C GLU A 863 -15.56 -11.03 -9.06
N LEU A 864 -15.67 -11.98 -10.00
CA LEU A 864 -14.77 -12.05 -11.15
C LEU A 864 -14.92 -10.83 -12.07
N LEU A 865 -16.16 -10.37 -12.30
CA LEU A 865 -16.41 -9.17 -13.08
C LEU A 865 -15.75 -7.94 -12.42
N ASN A 866 -15.81 -7.83 -11.10
CA ASN A 866 -15.17 -6.76 -10.33
C ASN A 866 -13.64 -6.81 -10.49
N ASP A 867 -13.04 -7.95 -10.19
CA ASP A 867 -11.59 -8.12 -10.23
C ASP A 867 -11.02 -7.84 -11.62
N VAL A 868 -11.73 -8.26 -12.68
CA VAL A 868 -11.35 -7.96 -14.07
C VAL A 868 -11.43 -6.46 -14.37
N LEU A 869 -12.48 -5.77 -13.92
CA LEU A 869 -12.63 -4.33 -14.16
C LEU A 869 -11.59 -3.50 -13.38
N THR A 870 -11.27 -3.89 -12.15
CA THR A 870 -10.21 -3.27 -11.34
C THR A 870 -8.83 -3.41 -12.00
N LEU A 871 -8.52 -4.59 -12.55
CA LEU A 871 -7.26 -4.82 -13.25
C LEU A 871 -7.22 -4.17 -14.64
N ALA A 872 -8.37 -3.97 -15.29
CA ALA A 872 -8.46 -3.40 -16.63
C ALA A 872 -8.02 -1.92 -16.70
N GLY A 873 -8.15 -1.15 -15.62
CA GLY A 873 -7.83 0.30 -15.60
C GLY A 873 -6.39 0.66 -15.97
N GLY A 874 -5.44 -0.27 -15.84
CA GLY A 874 -4.02 -0.07 -16.19
C GLY A 874 -3.58 -0.73 -17.51
N MET A 875 -4.49 -1.28 -18.30
CA MET A 875 -4.15 -2.10 -19.47
C MET A 875 -4.04 -1.31 -20.79
N PRO A 876 -3.16 -1.73 -21.73
CA PRO A 876 -3.11 -1.14 -23.06
C PRO A 876 -4.39 -1.44 -23.87
N GLU A 877 -4.80 -0.53 -24.75
CA GLU A 877 -6.06 -0.60 -25.54
C GLU A 877 -6.22 -1.93 -26.33
N SER A 878 -5.11 -2.54 -26.74
CA SER A 878 -5.10 -3.86 -27.41
C SER A 878 -5.57 -5.01 -26.52
N ALA A 879 -5.32 -4.95 -25.22
CA ALA A 879 -5.79 -5.93 -24.24
C ALA A 879 -7.26 -5.68 -23.89
N LEU A 880 -7.65 -4.40 -23.70
CA LEU A 880 -9.04 -4.00 -23.47
C LEU A 880 -9.97 -4.45 -24.61
N THR A 881 -9.50 -4.40 -25.86
CA THR A 881 -10.25 -4.88 -27.03
C THR A 881 -10.59 -6.36 -26.95
N LYS A 882 -9.72 -7.19 -26.35
CA LYS A 882 -9.94 -8.63 -26.15
C LYS A 882 -10.86 -8.93 -24.96
N LEU A 883 -10.88 -8.06 -23.94
CA LEU A 883 -11.72 -8.21 -22.75
C LEU A 883 -13.19 -7.82 -22.99
N ARG A 884 -13.47 -6.82 -23.83
CA ARG A 884 -14.84 -6.31 -24.08
C ARG A 884 -15.88 -7.39 -24.42
N PRO A 885 -15.62 -8.36 -25.32
CA PRO A 885 -16.58 -9.43 -25.62
C PRO A 885 -16.89 -10.33 -24.42
N MET A 886 -15.87 -10.61 -23.59
CA MET A 886 -16.03 -11.42 -22.38
C MET A 886 -16.86 -10.70 -21.33
N LEU A 887 -16.55 -9.42 -21.06
CA LEU A 887 -17.31 -8.60 -20.11
C LEU A 887 -18.78 -8.49 -20.52
N ARG A 888 -19.07 -8.27 -21.82
CA ARG A 888 -20.45 -8.24 -22.33
C ARG A 888 -21.19 -9.57 -22.13
N ARG A 889 -20.51 -10.69 -22.35
CA ARG A 889 -21.08 -12.02 -22.06
C ARG A 889 -21.37 -12.17 -20.57
N MET A 890 -20.43 -11.80 -19.70
CA MET A 890 -20.59 -11.91 -18.24
C MET A 890 -21.77 -11.07 -17.75
N VAL A 891 -21.87 -9.81 -18.19
CA VAL A 891 -23.01 -8.94 -17.90
C VAL A 891 -24.31 -9.59 -18.39
N ALA A 892 -24.36 -10.11 -19.61
CA ALA A 892 -25.57 -10.77 -20.14
C ALA A 892 -25.98 -12.02 -19.34
N GLU A 893 -25.02 -12.86 -18.94
CA GLU A 893 -25.28 -14.05 -18.10
C GLU A 893 -25.82 -13.66 -16.72
N LEU A 894 -25.20 -12.67 -16.07
CA LEU A 894 -25.63 -12.15 -14.77
C LEU A 894 -27.00 -11.47 -14.85
N SER A 895 -27.25 -10.66 -15.88
CA SER A 895 -28.56 -10.06 -16.16
C SER A 895 -29.64 -11.12 -16.39
N GLN A 896 -29.31 -12.20 -17.10
CA GLN A 896 -30.25 -13.29 -17.33
C GLN A 896 -30.56 -14.07 -16.05
N ALA A 897 -29.54 -14.31 -15.21
CA ALA A 897 -29.71 -14.92 -13.89
C ALA A 897 -30.62 -14.05 -13.00
N LEU A 898 -30.37 -12.74 -12.95
CA LEU A 898 -31.19 -11.78 -12.22
C LEU A 898 -32.63 -11.73 -12.75
N ALA A 899 -32.81 -11.63 -14.07
CA ALA A 899 -34.12 -11.64 -14.72
C ALA A 899 -34.90 -12.94 -14.45
N SER A 900 -34.21 -14.07 -14.32
CA SER A 900 -34.84 -15.35 -13.97
C SER A 900 -35.39 -15.37 -12.54
N ARG A 901 -34.67 -14.75 -11.59
CA ARG A 901 -35.08 -14.58 -10.19
C ARG A 901 -36.22 -13.56 -10.04
N MET A 902 -36.25 -12.52 -10.87
CA MET A 902 -37.34 -11.52 -10.92
C MET A 902 -38.60 -12.01 -11.65
N ARG A 903 -38.53 -13.13 -12.36
CA ARG A 903 -39.63 -13.67 -13.20
C ARG A 903 -40.95 -13.94 -12.44
N PRO A 904 -40.98 -14.37 -11.18
CA PRO A 904 -42.22 -14.52 -10.41
C PRO A 904 -42.96 -13.19 -10.20
N ALA A 905 -42.23 -12.08 -10.00
CA ALA A 905 -42.77 -10.73 -9.78
C ALA A 905 -43.44 -10.14 -11.03
N LEU A 906 -42.90 -10.46 -12.22
CA LEU A 906 -43.35 -9.90 -13.51
C LEU A 906 -44.57 -10.61 -14.11
N ARG A 907 -44.98 -11.77 -13.57
CA ARG A 907 -46.14 -12.53 -14.08
C ARG A 907 -47.50 -11.94 -13.69
N GLY A 908 -47.53 -10.93 -12.81
CA GLY A 908 -48.76 -10.26 -12.38
C GLY A 908 -49.50 -9.47 -13.48
N LEU A 909 -48.89 -9.21 -14.64
CA LEU A 909 -49.46 -8.32 -15.66
C LEU A 909 -49.35 -8.81 -17.11
N GLN A 910 -49.42 -10.13 -17.37
CA GLN A 910 -49.71 -10.61 -18.73
C GLN A 910 -51.18 -10.37 -19.11
N GLY A 911 -51.52 -9.11 -19.37
CA GLY A 911 -52.82 -8.70 -19.88
C GLY A 911 -52.96 -9.05 -21.36
N TRP A 912 -54.10 -9.64 -21.72
CA TRP A 912 -54.52 -9.82 -23.12
C TRP A 912 -55.65 -8.84 -23.41
N ARG A 913 -55.61 -8.18 -24.57
CA ARG A 913 -56.74 -7.36 -25.03
C ARG A 913 -57.57 -8.09 -26.09
N PRO A 914 -58.92 -8.02 -26.05
CA PRO A 914 -59.76 -8.55 -27.12
C PRO A 914 -59.55 -7.76 -28.41
N SER A 915 -59.42 -8.46 -29.53
CA SER A 915 -59.19 -7.90 -30.86
C SER A 915 -60.03 -8.67 -31.88
N THR A 916 -60.52 -7.99 -32.92
CA THR A 916 -61.16 -8.63 -34.08
C THR A 916 -60.15 -9.06 -35.14
N ARG A 917 -58.86 -8.73 -34.95
CA ARG A 917 -57.80 -9.15 -35.88
C ARG A 917 -57.49 -10.65 -35.68
N PRO A 918 -57.40 -11.44 -36.76
CA PRO A 918 -57.07 -12.85 -36.68
C PRO A 918 -55.78 -13.11 -35.88
N SER A 919 -55.85 -13.98 -34.88
CA SER A 919 -54.72 -14.45 -34.08
C SER A 919 -54.97 -15.92 -33.69
N PRO A 920 -53.94 -16.74 -33.48
CA PRO A 920 -54.12 -18.15 -33.13
C PRO A 920 -54.85 -18.38 -31.79
N ARG A 921 -55.06 -17.34 -30.97
CA ARG A 921 -55.70 -17.44 -29.65
C ARG A 921 -57.12 -16.85 -29.68
N LEU A 922 -58.13 -17.65 -30.00
CA LEU A 922 -59.54 -17.24 -29.99
C LEU A 922 -60.07 -17.12 -28.54
N ASP A 923 -60.78 -16.03 -28.23
CA ASP A 923 -61.53 -15.88 -26.98
C ASP A 923 -62.93 -16.49 -27.14
N ALA A 924 -63.04 -17.80 -26.89
CA ALA A 924 -64.26 -18.56 -27.17
C ALA A 924 -65.50 -18.00 -26.47
N ALA A 925 -65.42 -17.63 -25.19
CA ALA A 925 -66.57 -17.11 -24.44
C ALA A 925 -67.10 -15.78 -25.02
N ARG A 926 -66.20 -14.83 -25.30
CA ARG A 926 -66.56 -13.54 -25.91
C ARG A 926 -67.02 -13.68 -27.35
N THR A 927 -66.41 -14.59 -28.09
CA THR A 927 -66.80 -14.94 -29.45
C THR A 927 -68.21 -15.53 -29.46
N ILE A 928 -68.50 -16.49 -28.59
CA ILE A 928 -69.84 -17.08 -28.46
C ILE A 928 -70.84 -16.00 -28.10
N HIS A 929 -70.61 -15.27 -27.00
CA HIS A 929 -71.54 -14.24 -26.51
C HIS A 929 -71.84 -13.16 -27.56
N ARG A 930 -70.81 -12.71 -28.29
CA ARG A 930 -70.96 -11.69 -29.34
C ARG A 930 -71.65 -12.21 -30.59
N ASN A 931 -71.65 -13.52 -30.82
CA ASN A 931 -72.30 -14.15 -31.97
C ASN A 931 -73.62 -14.84 -31.63
N LEU A 932 -74.08 -14.86 -30.36
CA LEU A 932 -75.36 -15.49 -29.95
C LEU A 932 -76.56 -15.00 -30.77
N ARG A 933 -76.55 -13.75 -31.25
CA ARG A 933 -77.59 -13.20 -32.16
C ARG A 933 -77.62 -13.86 -33.55
N HIS A 934 -76.62 -14.66 -33.88
CA HIS A 934 -76.46 -15.42 -35.12
C HIS A 934 -76.65 -16.93 -34.91
N ALA A 935 -77.29 -17.31 -33.79
CA ALA A 935 -77.74 -18.68 -33.57
C ALA A 935 -78.91 -19.00 -34.51
N VAL A 936 -78.78 -20.08 -35.27
CA VAL A 936 -79.81 -20.63 -36.16
C VAL A 936 -80.11 -22.06 -35.71
N HIS A 937 -81.27 -22.60 -36.08
CA HIS A 937 -81.54 -24.02 -35.85
C HIS A 937 -81.10 -24.80 -37.08
N GLY A 938 -80.27 -25.82 -36.86
CA GLY A 938 -79.88 -26.78 -37.90
C GLY A 938 -81.08 -27.62 -38.35
N PRO A 939 -80.91 -28.44 -39.41
CA PRO A 939 -81.97 -29.30 -39.97
C PRO A 939 -82.62 -30.23 -38.94
N ASP A 940 -81.90 -30.58 -37.87
CA ASP A 940 -82.32 -31.48 -36.80
C ASP A 940 -82.88 -30.74 -35.55
N GLY A 941 -83.08 -29.43 -35.64
CA GLY A 941 -83.62 -28.59 -34.55
C GLY A 941 -82.60 -28.18 -33.47
N THR A 942 -81.33 -28.56 -33.62
CA THR A 942 -80.25 -28.15 -32.72
C THR A 942 -79.81 -26.70 -32.98
N PRO A 943 -79.60 -25.87 -31.94
CA PRO A 943 -79.09 -24.52 -32.13
C PRO A 943 -77.60 -24.55 -32.54
N GLU A 944 -77.32 -24.11 -33.75
CA GLU A 944 -75.98 -23.91 -34.30
C GLU A 944 -75.61 -22.42 -34.30
N LEU A 945 -74.39 -22.10 -33.88
CA LEU A 945 -73.91 -20.73 -33.78
C LEU A 945 -73.03 -20.36 -34.99
N VAL A 946 -73.51 -19.43 -35.84
CA VAL A 946 -72.68 -18.90 -36.93
C VAL A 946 -71.74 -17.81 -36.38
N VAL A 947 -70.44 -18.09 -36.34
CA VAL A 947 -69.42 -17.15 -35.86
C VAL A 947 -69.09 -16.11 -36.93
N ALA A 948 -69.88 -15.03 -36.99
CA ALA A 948 -69.68 -13.91 -37.92
C ALA A 948 -68.59 -12.92 -37.48
N THR A 949 -68.34 -12.78 -36.18
CA THR A 949 -67.33 -11.86 -35.63
C THR A 949 -66.47 -12.57 -34.57
N PRO A 950 -65.41 -13.28 -34.98
CA PRO A 950 -64.49 -13.91 -34.03
C PRO A 950 -63.70 -12.86 -33.24
N ILE A 951 -63.60 -13.05 -31.93
CA ILE A 951 -62.81 -12.19 -31.03
C ILE A 951 -61.59 -12.99 -30.58
N PHE A 952 -60.41 -12.46 -30.84
CA PHE A 952 -59.12 -13.04 -30.53
C PHE A 952 -58.43 -12.31 -29.38
N ARG A 953 -57.54 -13.00 -28.68
CA ARG A 953 -56.68 -12.45 -27.62
C ARG A 953 -55.40 -11.94 -28.28
N GLN A 954 -55.18 -10.62 -28.20
CA GLN A 954 -53.93 -10.00 -28.63
C GLN A 954 -53.05 -9.73 -27.39
N PRO A 955 -51.77 -10.16 -27.39
CA PRO A 955 -50.83 -9.79 -26.34
C PRO A 955 -50.59 -8.27 -26.34
N ILE A 956 -50.54 -7.67 -25.16
CA ILE A 956 -50.06 -6.29 -24.97
C ILE A 956 -48.53 -6.29 -25.16
N ALA A 957 -47.98 -5.29 -25.86
CA ALA A 957 -46.53 -5.19 -26.11
C ALA A 957 -45.75 -5.04 -24.78
N ARG A 958 -44.55 -5.63 -24.71
CA ARG A 958 -43.62 -5.52 -23.58
C ARG A 958 -43.33 -4.03 -23.33
N ARG A 959 -43.69 -3.54 -22.15
CA ARG A 959 -43.27 -2.24 -21.64
C ARG A 959 -42.38 -2.56 -20.44
N ALA A 960 -41.24 -1.88 -20.28
CA ALA A 960 -40.47 -1.99 -19.04
C ALA A 960 -41.42 -1.69 -17.87
N ASP A 961 -41.48 -2.61 -16.91
CA ASP A 961 -42.47 -2.56 -15.83
C ASP A 961 -42.03 -1.57 -14.73
N TRP A 962 -40.73 -1.26 -14.66
CA TRP A 962 -40.11 -0.32 -13.71
C TRP A 962 -39.05 0.57 -14.37
N HIS A 963 -38.95 1.81 -13.89
CA HIS A 963 -37.88 2.76 -14.23
C HIS A 963 -36.93 2.89 -13.03
N VAL A 964 -35.66 2.57 -13.22
CA VAL A 964 -34.61 2.63 -12.21
C VAL A 964 -33.67 3.76 -12.56
N ILE A 965 -33.50 4.72 -11.66
CA ILE A 965 -32.52 5.80 -11.78
C ILE A 965 -31.38 5.46 -10.81
N VAL A 966 -30.17 5.30 -11.32
CA VAL A 966 -28.97 5.07 -10.51
C VAL A 966 -28.17 6.38 -10.47
N LEU A 967 -28.00 6.92 -9.27
CA LEU A 967 -27.30 8.16 -8.98
C LEU A 967 -25.99 7.78 -8.26
N VAL A 968 -24.84 8.13 -8.84
CA VAL A 968 -23.52 7.69 -8.32
C VAL A 968 -22.65 8.89 -8.02
N ASP A 969 -22.16 8.97 -6.79
CA ASP A 969 -21.19 9.96 -6.38
C ASP A 969 -19.79 9.58 -6.91
N VAL A 970 -19.09 10.54 -7.54
CA VAL A 970 -17.75 10.38 -8.13
C VAL A 970 -16.73 11.32 -7.51
N SER A 971 -16.97 11.72 -6.25
CA SER A 971 -15.99 12.44 -5.43
C SER A 971 -14.71 11.62 -5.22
N GLY A 972 -13.64 12.29 -4.76
CA GLY A 972 -12.35 11.62 -4.53
C GLY A 972 -12.41 10.48 -3.50
N SER A 973 -13.37 10.50 -2.56
CA SER A 973 -13.61 9.42 -1.60
C SER A 973 -14.35 8.22 -2.22
N MET A 974 -14.97 8.39 -3.39
CA MET A 974 -15.82 7.41 -4.07
C MET A 974 -15.11 6.61 -5.16
N GLU A 975 -13.81 6.84 -5.38
CA GLU A 975 -13.00 6.12 -6.38
C GLU A 975 -13.19 4.58 -6.30
N PRO A 976 -13.07 3.93 -5.12
CA PRO A 976 -13.31 2.49 -4.96
C PRO A 976 -14.75 2.05 -5.31
N SER A 977 -15.73 2.90 -5.02
CA SER A 977 -17.16 2.62 -5.22
C SER A 977 -17.65 2.78 -6.66
N THR A 978 -16.84 3.37 -7.54
CA THR A 978 -17.22 3.68 -8.91
C THR A 978 -17.35 2.42 -9.77
N ILE A 979 -16.47 1.43 -9.55
CA ILE A 979 -16.47 0.12 -10.22
C ILE A 979 -17.75 -0.64 -9.88
N PHE A 980 -18.11 -0.71 -8.59
CA PHE A 980 -19.34 -1.35 -8.13
C PHE A 980 -20.60 -0.73 -8.73
N ALA A 981 -20.63 0.60 -8.86
CA ALA A 981 -21.76 1.31 -9.42
C ALA A 981 -21.92 1.08 -10.93
N ALA A 982 -20.82 1.09 -11.69
CA ALA A 982 -20.81 0.80 -13.13
C ALA A 982 -21.27 -0.65 -13.42
N MET A 983 -20.75 -1.62 -12.66
CA MET A 983 -21.16 -3.03 -12.76
C MET A 983 -22.65 -3.23 -12.50
N THR A 984 -23.14 -2.72 -11.36
CA THR A 984 -24.55 -2.89 -10.96
C THR A 984 -25.48 -2.33 -12.04
N SER A 985 -25.15 -1.14 -12.55
CA SER A 985 -25.97 -0.45 -13.55
C SER A 985 -26.01 -1.22 -14.86
N SER A 986 -24.88 -1.78 -15.28
CA SER A 986 -24.79 -2.63 -16.47
C SER A 986 -25.62 -3.91 -16.34
N ILE A 987 -25.57 -4.56 -15.17
CA ILE A 987 -26.38 -5.75 -14.89
C ILE A 987 -27.88 -5.42 -14.92
N LEU A 988 -28.29 -4.29 -14.32
CA LEU A 988 -29.70 -3.86 -14.29
C LEU A 988 -30.20 -3.45 -15.68
N ALA A 989 -29.39 -2.79 -16.50
CA ALA A 989 -29.76 -2.37 -17.85
C ALA A 989 -29.98 -3.57 -18.79
N GLY A 990 -29.24 -4.67 -18.60
CA GLY A 990 -29.45 -5.92 -19.32
C GLY A 990 -30.76 -6.66 -19.01
N VAL A 991 -31.58 -6.19 -18.05
CA VAL A 991 -32.87 -6.80 -17.71
C VAL A 991 -34.00 -6.14 -18.53
N ASP A 992 -34.56 -6.86 -19.50
CA ASP A 992 -35.68 -6.43 -20.38
C ASP A 992 -36.90 -5.77 -19.68
N ALA A 993 -37.08 -6.01 -18.39
CA ALA A 993 -38.21 -5.49 -17.59
C ALA A 993 -37.92 -4.14 -16.92
N LEU A 994 -36.67 -3.68 -16.93
CA LEU A 994 -36.21 -2.44 -16.31
C LEU A 994 -35.82 -1.44 -17.40
N SER A 995 -36.06 -0.17 -17.14
CA SER A 995 -35.41 0.93 -17.86
C SER A 995 -34.44 1.59 -16.89
N VAL A 996 -33.17 1.74 -17.26
CA VAL A 996 -32.14 2.27 -16.37
C VAL A 996 -31.69 3.65 -16.85
N THR A 997 -31.61 4.61 -15.95
CA THR A 997 -30.98 5.93 -16.17
C THR A 997 -29.79 6.03 -15.24
N PHE A 998 -28.59 6.30 -15.76
CA PHE A 998 -27.37 6.38 -14.97
C PHE A 998 -26.84 7.80 -14.93
N LEU A 999 -26.74 8.36 -13.74
CA LEU A 999 -26.30 9.72 -13.49
C LEU A 999 -25.10 9.69 -12.54
N ALA A 1000 -23.94 10.17 -12.99
CA ALA A 1000 -22.76 10.37 -12.16
C ALA A 1000 -22.72 11.83 -11.67
N PHE A 1001 -22.34 12.08 -10.42
CA PHE A 1001 -22.30 13.44 -9.88
C PHE A 1001 -21.10 13.72 -8.96
N SER A 1002 -20.57 14.94 -9.05
CA SER A 1002 -19.71 15.55 -8.03
C SER A 1002 -20.25 16.94 -7.70
N HIS A 1003 -19.66 18.02 -8.24
CA HIS A 1003 -20.23 19.36 -8.26
C HIS A 1003 -21.21 19.58 -9.42
N GLN A 1004 -21.13 18.73 -10.45
CA GLN A 1004 -21.99 18.72 -11.62
C GLN A 1004 -22.55 17.32 -11.82
N VAL A 1005 -23.69 17.21 -12.51
CA VAL A 1005 -24.35 15.93 -12.83
C VAL A 1005 -24.13 15.62 -14.30
N ILE A 1006 -23.66 14.40 -14.61
CA ILE A 1006 -23.40 13.90 -15.94
C ILE A 1006 -24.33 12.71 -16.19
N ASP A 1007 -25.04 12.72 -17.33
CA ASP A 1007 -25.90 11.63 -17.76
C ASP A 1007 -25.09 10.67 -18.65
N LEU A 1008 -24.81 9.46 -18.16
CA LEU A 1008 -24.06 8.42 -18.88
C LEU A 1008 -24.98 7.25 -19.25
N THR A 1009 -26.30 7.51 -19.38
CA THR A 1009 -27.29 6.47 -19.70
C THR A 1009 -26.98 5.72 -21.01
N GLU A 1010 -26.30 6.35 -21.98
CA GLU A 1010 -25.94 5.71 -23.25
C GLU A 1010 -24.81 4.69 -23.14
N HIS A 1011 -24.04 4.71 -22.05
CA HIS A 1011 -22.88 3.83 -21.84
C HIS A 1011 -23.18 2.66 -20.90
N VAL A 1012 -24.39 2.57 -20.34
CA VAL A 1012 -24.75 1.58 -19.30
C VAL A 1012 -24.61 0.14 -19.76
N ASP A 1013 -24.73 -0.14 -21.06
CA ASP A 1013 -24.56 -1.50 -21.59
C ASP A 1013 -23.09 -1.96 -21.68
N ASP A 1014 -22.12 -1.06 -21.42
CA ASP A 1014 -20.68 -1.33 -21.49
C ASP A 1014 -19.97 -0.80 -20.21
N PRO A 1015 -19.77 -1.65 -19.18
CA PRO A 1015 -19.23 -1.22 -17.88
C PRO A 1015 -17.81 -0.64 -17.99
N LEU A 1016 -17.01 -1.12 -18.94
CA LEU A 1016 -15.65 -0.61 -19.16
C LEU A 1016 -15.69 0.81 -19.72
N SER A 1017 -16.62 1.09 -20.64
CA SER A 1017 -16.79 2.43 -21.21
C SER A 1017 -17.30 3.42 -20.16
N LEU A 1018 -18.23 2.99 -19.30
CA LEU A 1018 -18.66 3.80 -18.14
C LEU A 1018 -17.49 4.17 -17.23
N LEU A 1019 -16.63 3.20 -16.89
CA LEU A 1019 -15.47 3.45 -16.02
C LEU A 1019 -14.45 4.41 -16.62
N LEU A 1020 -14.19 4.31 -17.92
CA LEU A 1020 -13.23 5.19 -18.61
C LEU A 1020 -13.76 6.63 -18.77
N GLU A 1021 -15.09 6.82 -18.78
CA GLU A 1021 -15.70 8.14 -18.90
C GLU A 1021 -15.88 8.87 -17.57
N ILE A 1022 -15.97 8.12 -16.46
CA ILE A 1022 -16.09 8.71 -15.13
C ILE A 1022 -14.75 9.36 -14.75
N ARG A 1023 -14.74 10.69 -14.63
CA ARG A 1023 -13.61 11.44 -14.10
C ARG A 1023 -13.81 11.71 -12.62
N ILE A 1024 -12.93 11.15 -11.79
CA ILE A 1024 -12.93 11.35 -10.34
C ILE A 1024 -12.42 12.76 -10.01
N GLY A 1025 -13.16 13.51 -9.20
CA GLY A 1025 -12.69 14.81 -8.68
C GLY A 1025 -13.79 15.87 -8.46
N GLY A 1026 -13.55 16.73 -7.46
CA GLY A 1026 -14.48 17.75 -6.98
C GLY A 1026 -15.13 17.37 -5.65
N GLY A 1027 -15.85 18.30 -5.02
CA GLY A 1027 -16.70 18.05 -3.86
C GLY A 1027 -18.08 17.53 -4.25
N THR A 1028 -18.85 17.10 -3.26
CA THR A 1028 -20.12 16.37 -3.44
C THR A 1028 -21.34 17.29 -3.34
N ASN A 1029 -22.31 17.18 -4.25
CA ASN A 1029 -23.59 17.88 -4.19
C ASN A 1029 -24.77 16.92 -4.44
N ILE A 1030 -25.18 16.19 -3.40
CA ILE A 1030 -26.24 15.18 -3.48
C ILE A 1030 -27.59 15.86 -3.74
N ALA A 1031 -27.86 16.99 -3.09
CA ALA A 1031 -29.08 17.77 -3.29
C ALA A 1031 -29.31 18.18 -4.75
N GLY A 1032 -28.26 18.68 -5.42
CA GLY A 1032 -28.32 19.04 -6.84
C GLY A 1032 -28.58 17.82 -7.73
N ALA A 1033 -27.95 16.70 -7.42
CA ALA A 1033 -28.11 15.44 -8.13
C ALA A 1033 -29.53 14.85 -7.96
N LEU A 1034 -30.10 14.90 -6.76
CA LEU A 1034 -31.49 14.51 -6.48
C LEU A 1034 -32.50 15.39 -7.22
N SER A 1035 -32.22 16.70 -7.38
CA SER A 1035 -33.07 17.59 -8.16
C SER A 1035 -33.13 17.16 -9.63
N VAL A 1036 -31.98 16.83 -10.24
CA VAL A 1036 -31.92 16.33 -11.62
C VAL A 1036 -32.59 14.96 -11.74
N ALA A 1037 -32.41 14.07 -10.78
CA ALA A 1037 -33.09 12.78 -10.76
C ALA A 1037 -34.61 12.94 -10.67
N GLN A 1038 -35.10 13.89 -9.88
CA GLN A 1038 -36.52 14.19 -9.75
C GLN A 1038 -37.15 14.63 -11.09
N GLU A 1039 -36.42 15.36 -11.94
CA GLU A 1039 -36.87 15.73 -13.29
C GLU A 1039 -36.98 14.52 -14.25
N ARG A 1040 -36.24 13.44 -13.97
CA ARG A 1040 -36.29 12.19 -14.75
C ARG A 1040 -37.40 11.24 -14.31
N VAL A 1041 -38.06 11.50 -13.18
CA VAL A 1041 -39.19 10.69 -12.69
C VAL A 1041 -40.42 10.91 -13.57
N THR A 1042 -40.89 9.87 -14.25
CA THR A 1042 -42.10 9.94 -15.10
C THR A 1042 -43.34 9.39 -14.43
N VAL A 1043 -43.24 8.20 -13.81
CA VAL A 1043 -44.34 7.54 -13.10
C VAL A 1043 -43.85 7.16 -11.71
N PRO A 1044 -44.06 8.01 -10.68
CA PRO A 1044 -43.50 7.82 -9.34
C PRO A 1044 -43.71 6.42 -8.76
N SER A 1045 -44.93 5.89 -8.82
CA SER A 1045 -45.30 4.57 -8.31
C SER A 1045 -44.60 3.39 -9.00
N ARG A 1046 -43.89 3.63 -10.11
CA ARG A 1046 -43.11 2.66 -10.89
C ARG A 1046 -41.67 3.13 -11.10
N THR A 1047 -41.22 4.08 -10.30
CA THR A 1047 -39.86 4.59 -10.34
C THR A 1047 -39.13 4.20 -9.06
N MET A 1048 -37.90 3.74 -9.22
CA MET A 1048 -36.96 3.47 -8.14
C MET A 1048 -35.73 4.34 -8.34
N LEU A 1049 -35.31 5.05 -7.29
CA LEU A 1049 -34.08 5.82 -7.28
C LEU A 1049 -33.09 5.13 -6.35
N VAL A 1050 -31.93 4.75 -6.89
CA VAL A 1050 -30.81 4.15 -6.17
C VAL A 1050 -29.71 5.20 -6.09
N VAL A 1051 -29.34 5.60 -4.88
CA VAL A 1051 -28.28 6.58 -4.62
C VAL A 1051 -27.07 5.85 -4.05
N ILE A 1052 -25.96 5.81 -4.78
CA ILE A 1052 -24.68 5.25 -4.35
C ILE A 1052 -23.77 6.41 -3.97
N SER A 1053 -23.51 6.59 -2.67
CA SER A 1053 -22.70 7.68 -2.13
C SER A 1053 -22.21 7.32 -0.73
N ASP A 1054 -21.12 7.95 -0.31
CA ASP A 1054 -20.68 7.99 1.09
C ASP A 1054 -21.60 8.88 1.96
N PHE A 1055 -22.67 9.45 1.40
CA PHE A 1055 -23.61 10.35 2.09
C PHE A 1055 -22.94 11.60 2.69
N GLU A 1056 -21.75 11.99 2.22
CA GLU A 1056 -21.13 13.27 2.59
C GLU A 1056 -21.68 14.39 1.70
N GLU A 1057 -22.67 15.13 2.22
CA GLU A 1057 -23.27 16.25 1.49
C GLU A 1057 -22.41 17.52 1.61
N GLY A 1058 -21.81 17.96 0.51
CA GLY A 1058 -21.15 19.27 0.39
C GLY A 1058 -22.10 20.43 0.07
N GLY A 1059 -23.35 20.14 -0.29
CA GLY A 1059 -24.44 21.09 -0.47
C GLY A 1059 -25.32 21.29 0.77
N SER A 1060 -26.61 21.59 0.56
CA SER A 1060 -27.56 21.80 1.67
C SER A 1060 -28.26 20.50 2.06
N VAL A 1061 -27.91 19.94 3.22
CA VAL A 1061 -28.59 18.76 3.81
C VAL A 1061 -30.10 18.95 3.91
N SER A 1062 -30.57 20.16 4.24
CA SER A 1062 -32.01 20.46 4.31
C SER A 1062 -32.70 20.34 2.94
N GLN A 1063 -32.05 20.75 1.85
CA GLN A 1063 -32.59 20.59 0.50
C GLN A 1063 -32.56 19.14 0.06
N MET A 1064 -31.47 18.41 0.36
CA MET A 1064 -31.37 16.97 0.11
C MET A 1064 -32.55 16.22 0.75
N LEU A 1065 -32.81 16.45 2.04
CA LEU A 1065 -33.92 15.81 2.76
C LEU A 1065 -35.29 16.20 2.20
N ALA A 1066 -35.46 17.46 1.77
CA ALA A 1066 -36.71 17.91 1.15
C ALA A 1066 -37.00 17.20 -0.19
N HIS A 1067 -35.97 16.98 -1.02
CA HIS A 1067 -36.10 16.21 -2.26
C HIS A 1067 -36.44 14.73 -1.99
N ILE A 1068 -35.79 14.12 -0.99
CA ILE A 1068 -36.08 12.74 -0.54
C ILE A 1068 -37.53 12.64 -0.07
N GLU A 1069 -37.97 13.50 0.84
CA GLU A 1069 -39.33 13.49 1.37
C GLU A 1069 -40.38 13.75 0.27
N SER A 1070 -40.10 14.69 -0.65
CA SER A 1070 -40.97 14.96 -1.79
C SER A 1070 -41.11 13.76 -2.73
N MET A 1071 -40.02 13.05 -3.02
CA MET A 1071 -40.05 11.87 -3.90
C MET A 1071 -40.72 10.68 -3.22
N HIS A 1072 -40.43 10.45 -1.93
CA HIS A 1072 -41.06 9.41 -1.13
C HIS A 1072 -42.58 9.62 -1.04
N THR A 1073 -43.03 10.84 -0.72
CA THR A 1073 -44.47 11.17 -0.67
C THR A 1073 -45.16 11.07 -2.03
N SER A 1074 -44.44 11.28 -3.14
CA SER A 1074 -44.97 11.07 -4.50
C SER A 1074 -45.10 9.59 -4.89
N GLY A 1075 -44.51 8.67 -4.13
CA GLY A 1075 -44.57 7.23 -4.33
C GLY A 1075 -43.36 6.61 -5.05
N VAL A 1076 -42.25 7.34 -5.17
CA VAL A 1076 -40.96 6.80 -5.67
C VAL A 1076 -40.35 5.90 -4.59
N ARG A 1077 -39.79 4.75 -4.98
CA ARG A 1077 -39.01 3.92 -4.06
C ARG A 1077 -37.58 4.44 -3.99
N LEU A 1078 -37.15 4.87 -2.82
CA LEU A 1078 -35.83 5.47 -2.60
C LEU A 1078 -34.92 4.47 -1.88
N LEU A 1079 -33.83 4.09 -2.53
CA LEU A 1079 -32.80 3.20 -2.00
C LEU A 1079 -31.49 3.96 -1.90
N GLY A 1080 -30.92 3.98 -0.70
CA GLY A 1080 -29.61 4.54 -0.41
C GLY A 1080 -28.60 3.43 -0.22
N CYS A 1081 -27.58 3.41 -1.06
CA CYS A 1081 -26.48 2.46 -1.02
C CYS A 1081 -25.26 3.20 -0.47
N ALA A 1082 -24.89 2.85 0.76
CA ALA A 1082 -23.65 3.32 1.32
C ALA A 1082 -22.46 2.83 0.49
N ALA A 1083 -21.50 3.72 0.25
CA ALA A 1083 -20.27 3.40 -0.47
C ALA A 1083 -19.53 2.22 0.18
N LEU A 1084 -18.98 1.36 -0.67
CA LEU A 1084 -18.10 0.24 -0.30
C LEU A 1084 -16.70 0.53 -0.82
N ASP A 1085 -15.67 0.21 -0.05
CA ASP A 1085 -14.29 0.24 -0.55
C ASP A 1085 -13.96 -1.01 -1.41
N ASP A 1086 -12.73 -1.08 -1.96
CA ASP A 1086 -12.26 -2.20 -2.80
C ASP A 1086 -12.26 -3.55 -2.06
N SER A 1087 -12.35 -3.53 -0.72
CA SER A 1087 -12.49 -4.70 0.15
C SER A 1087 -13.95 -5.01 0.54
N GLY A 1088 -14.92 -4.22 0.09
CA GLY A 1088 -16.34 -4.41 0.42
C GLY A 1088 -16.76 -3.83 1.79
N THR A 1089 -15.92 -3.03 2.44
CA THR A 1089 -16.23 -2.40 3.74
C THR A 1089 -17.04 -1.13 3.53
N ALA A 1090 -18.10 -0.96 4.32
CA ALA A 1090 -18.98 0.20 4.23
C ALA A 1090 -18.33 1.48 4.77
N ARG A 1091 -18.26 2.52 3.94
CA ARG A 1091 -17.70 3.84 4.31
C ARG A 1091 -18.68 4.95 3.96
N TYR A 1092 -19.39 5.48 4.95
CA TYR A 1092 -20.39 6.53 4.72
C TYR A 1092 -20.74 7.32 5.99
N ASN A 1093 -21.27 8.54 5.81
CA ASN A 1093 -21.76 9.41 6.86
C ASN A 1093 -23.08 8.87 7.44
N THR A 1094 -22.96 8.17 8.57
CA THR A 1094 -24.08 7.52 9.26
C THR A 1094 -25.17 8.50 9.70
N MET A 1095 -24.81 9.75 10.05
CA MET A 1095 -25.77 10.77 10.49
C MET A 1095 -26.66 11.25 9.33
N ILE A 1096 -26.07 11.55 8.17
CA ILE A 1096 -26.81 11.99 6.99
C ILE A 1096 -27.62 10.82 6.41
N ALA A 1097 -27.04 9.63 6.35
CA ALA A 1097 -27.74 8.40 5.97
C ALA A 1097 -28.95 8.11 6.87
N GLN A 1098 -28.81 8.24 8.20
CA GLN A 1098 -29.92 8.04 9.14
C GLN A 1098 -31.01 9.11 8.96
N ARG A 1099 -30.64 10.35 8.65
CA ARG A 1099 -31.61 11.42 8.36
C ARG A 1099 -32.32 11.20 7.04
N ALA A 1100 -31.61 10.74 6.00
CA ALA A 1100 -32.21 10.29 4.74
C ALA A 1100 -33.17 9.12 4.98
N ALA A 1101 -32.81 8.20 5.89
CA ALA A 1101 -33.67 7.11 6.28
C ALA A 1101 -34.96 7.55 6.96
N ASN A 1102 -34.85 8.48 7.90
CA ASN A 1102 -36.00 9.09 8.57
C ASN A 1102 -36.88 9.90 7.59
N ALA A 1103 -36.32 10.40 6.48
CA ALA A 1103 -37.06 11.10 5.42
C ALA A 1103 -37.74 10.15 4.40
N GLY A 1104 -37.59 8.83 4.54
CA GLY A 1104 -38.28 7.83 3.72
C GLY A 1104 -37.39 7.09 2.71
N MET A 1105 -36.06 7.24 2.77
CA MET A 1105 -35.12 6.43 1.97
C MET A 1105 -34.74 5.15 2.72
N SER A 1106 -34.75 3.98 2.09
CA SER A 1106 -34.18 2.79 2.74
C SER A 1106 -32.67 2.82 2.53
N VAL A 1107 -31.85 2.93 3.57
CA VAL A 1107 -30.39 3.02 3.46
C VAL A 1107 -29.72 1.74 3.96
N SER A 1108 -28.82 1.16 3.18
CA SER A 1108 -28.08 -0.06 3.53
C SER A 1108 -26.72 -0.09 2.82
N ALA A 1109 -25.73 -0.71 3.45
CA ALA A 1109 -24.46 -1.06 2.81
C ALA A 1109 -24.61 -2.44 2.16
N VAL A 1110 -24.61 -2.47 0.83
CA VAL A 1110 -24.95 -3.67 0.06
C VAL A 1110 -23.94 -3.87 -1.06
N SER A 1111 -23.38 -5.08 -1.14
CA SER A 1111 -22.59 -5.50 -2.31
C SER A 1111 -23.44 -5.46 -3.59
N PRO A 1112 -22.86 -5.41 -4.80
CA PRO A 1112 -23.65 -5.37 -6.04
C PRO A 1112 -24.67 -6.51 -6.17
N THR A 1113 -24.30 -7.72 -5.71
CA THR A 1113 -25.18 -8.89 -5.68
C THR A 1113 -26.34 -8.70 -4.70
N ALA A 1114 -26.06 -8.11 -3.53
CA ALA A 1114 -27.08 -7.78 -2.53
C ALA A 1114 -27.97 -6.61 -3.00
N LEU A 1115 -27.42 -5.62 -3.71
CA LEU A 1115 -28.17 -4.51 -4.30
C LEU A 1115 -29.12 -5.00 -5.40
N ALA A 1116 -28.65 -5.87 -6.30
CA ALA A 1116 -29.50 -6.49 -7.30
C ALA A 1116 -30.65 -7.31 -6.67
N ARG A 1117 -30.36 -8.02 -5.56
CA ARG A 1117 -31.38 -8.73 -4.77
C ARG A 1117 -32.36 -7.75 -4.11
N TRP A 1118 -31.86 -6.67 -3.53
CA TRP A 1118 -32.67 -5.66 -2.87
C TRP A 1118 -33.59 -4.93 -3.85
N VAL A 1119 -33.09 -4.58 -5.03
CA VAL A 1119 -33.91 -4.05 -6.14
C VAL A 1119 -34.99 -5.07 -6.53
N ALA A 1120 -34.66 -6.36 -6.62
CA ALA A 1120 -35.62 -7.41 -6.95
C ALA A 1120 -36.71 -7.60 -5.87
N GLU A 1121 -36.36 -7.54 -4.58
CA GLU A 1121 -37.30 -7.57 -3.45
C GLU A 1121 -38.24 -6.35 -3.49
N GLN A 1122 -37.70 -5.16 -3.77
CA GLN A 1122 -38.51 -3.96 -3.90
C GLN A 1122 -39.44 -4.01 -5.11
N VAL A 1123 -39.11 -4.73 -6.18
CA VAL A 1123 -40.06 -4.93 -7.29
C VAL A 1123 -41.25 -5.81 -6.87
N ASN A 1124 -41.17 -6.59 -5.78
CA ASN A 1124 -42.21 -7.47 -5.26
C ASN A 1124 -42.24 -7.51 -3.71
N PRO A 1125 -42.85 -6.50 -3.05
CA PRO A 1125 -42.87 -6.40 -1.59
C PRO A 1125 -43.67 -7.50 -0.89
#